data_AF-A0A8H6K0N2-F1
#
_entry.id   AF-A0A8H6K0N2-F1
#
_cell.length_a   1.000
_cell.length_b   1.000
_cell.length_c   1.000
_cell.angle_alpha   90.00
_cell.angle_beta   90.00
_cell.angle_gamma   90.00
#
_symmetry.space_group_name_H-M   'P 1'
#
loop_
_entity.id
_entity.type
_entity.pdbx_description
1 polymer ?
#
loop_
_entity_poly.entity_id
_entity_poly.type
_entity_poly.pdbx_seq_one_letter_code
_entity_poly.pdbx_strand_id
1 'polypeptide(L)'
;MSYYRSISDLGPESFLFYVVAQIGPARHHRPVAVALRDDQKLRRYGFSGVLVVEACLQVIKFLSFPANRVTIEAELALARAFYASRDGELERSHLPEHSAAASSELGILGLDDEEDDFDQKEPGDEPIPQFPFISTTLLLGLSCDPSRSTTCSSQLQPLGMAFRDDIPHHGMVVIDISDLDRIRYGIVAFTLHHMAMVNVPPDRDYDPVEDDPPERGPNPVLEEQRLRTPLSANSYMKKFSYRDHENDGRRVKEVQLRHWVVDPSAMDFIWPSDDIDSESHLIIPKPDRGCKSLGKQSTRSLIEATWQTDNDNMFTFDGLSIIPGFRDSLHRQVLESPQGLGPTLTSAQLLRVMYEKQDDLNWVQFKNISYETVATAIESAELRSARSLSLCVDRMKGDPETLLQTLCRLETGFQSLCFLQEPRRVNDDASASIYVLISTKPEYTQLLLSKDITVTAAYSAPLRKSSWLPTAGYSPPLEAFPVQQMFVRHATFNSDTPFTHECFYLGGGLLGPGRFAAGFLAYLRSFGRDEDLLSFSCAPDLDQDYSDVKITPALADITASMNTRCYWIGPRENRFRPRDDRSRPRDVEEGSWTVLVSHERHDPDLNPPTPLVLRYAFVRARRRIAVGASGPAFGPGDVEVCDLAGFLRATTPHVDAELALRQLEILAEEKRAATAKRLMNTKYPRRLLPQIRPGMSWVSAFHEKSACSILCDFLREDARD
;
A
#
# COMPACT_ATOMS: atom_id res chain seq x y z
N MET A 1 48.26 -19.30 17.54
CA MET A 1 48.14 -19.85 16.17
C MET A 1 46.83 -19.33 15.65
N SER A 2 46.84 -18.64 14.51
CA SER A 2 45.65 -17.97 14.00
C SER A 2 44.86 -18.91 13.08
N TYR A 3 43.55 -18.98 13.27
CA TYR A 3 42.64 -19.78 12.46
C TYR A 3 41.60 -18.88 11.78
N TYR A 4 41.19 -19.25 10.57
CA TYR A 4 40.09 -18.58 9.89
C TYR A 4 38.77 -19.21 10.32
N ARG A 5 37.94 -18.46 11.06
CA ARG A 5 36.68 -18.97 11.64
C ARG A 5 35.57 -17.95 11.53
N SER A 6 34.32 -18.45 11.58
CA SER A 6 33.16 -17.59 11.76
C SER A 6 33.20 -17.00 13.17
N ILE A 7 33.14 -15.68 13.26
CA ILE A 7 33.01 -14.94 14.52
C ILE A 7 31.55 -14.55 14.79
N SER A 8 30.71 -14.56 13.75
CA SER A 8 29.26 -14.40 13.86
C SER A 8 28.55 -14.95 12.63
N ASP A 9 27.42 -15.60 12.86
CA ASP A 9 26.51 -16.06 11.82
C ASP A 9 25.25 -15.21 11.85
N LEU A 10 24.98 -14.50 10.75
CA LEU A 10 23.83 -13.60 10.65
C LEU A 10 22.89 -14.07 9.53
N GLY A 11 21.61 -13.75 9.68
CA GLY A 11 20.65 -13.83 8.59
C GLY A 11 20.74 -12.62 7.66
N PRO A 12 20.02 -12.64 6.53
CA PRO A 12 19.96 -11.48 5.63
C PRO A 12 19.40 -10.25 6.33
N GLU A 13 19.81 -9.07 5.89
CA GLU A 13 19.39 -7.78 6.46
C GLU A 13 18.30 -7.09 5.64
N SER A 14 18.19 -7.47 4.37
CA SER A 14 17.23 -6.91 3.43
C SER A 14 16.54 -8.05 2.67
N PHE A 15 15.27 -7.87 2.31
CA PHE A 15 14.47 -8.91 1.67
C PHE A 15 13.76 -8.37 0.44
N LEU A 16 13.89 -9.09 -0.68
CA LEU A 16 13.04 -8.90 -1.85
C LEU A 16 11.74 -9.69 -1.67
N PHE A 17 10.62 -8.99 -1.64
CA PHE A 17 9.28 -9.57 -1.61
C PHE A 17 8.69 -9.62 -3.01
N TYR A 18 8.33 -10.82 -3.44
CA TYR A 18 7.69 -11.09 -4.72
C TYR A 18 6.27 -11.55 -4.50
N VAL A 19 5.31 -10.86 -5.11
CA VAL A 19 3.94 -11.36 -5.29
C VAL A 19 3.86 -11.98 -6.68
N VAL A 20 3.52 -13.26 -6.75
CA VAL A 20 3.49 -14.05 -8.00
C VAL A 20 2.14 -14.72 -8.22
N ALA A 21 1.82 -15.03 -9.48
CA ALA A 21 0.63 -15.79 -9.85
C ALA A 21 0.85 -16.66 -11.09
N GLN A 22 0.07 -17.73 -11.26
CA GLN A 22 0.03 -18.60 -12.43
C GLN A 22 -0.72 -17.95 -13.60
N ILE A 23 -0.13 -16.89 -14.13
CA ILE A 23 -0.69 -16.06 -15.21
C ILE A 23 0.17 -16.05 -16.46
N GLY A 24 1.36 -16.65 -16.41
CA GLY A 24 2.25 -16.77 -17.57
C GLY A 24 1.77 -17.80 -18.59
N PRO A 25 2.42 -17.86 -19.77
CA PRO A 25 2.23 -18.94 -20.74
C PRO A 25 2.36 -20.30 -20.06
N ALA A 26 1.55 -21.28 -20.48
CA ALA A 26 1.50 -22.62 -19.88
C ALA A 26 1.25 -22.65 -18.35
N ARG A 27 0.68 -21.58 -17.77
CA ARG A 27 0.43 -21.41 -16.33
C ARG A 27 1.69 -21.34 -15.47
N HIS A 28 2.82 -20.92 -16.06
CA HIS A 28 3.99 -20.59 -15.26
C HIS A 28 3.74 -19.38 -14.36
N HIS A 29 4.40 -19.37 -13.21
CA HIS A 29 4.35 -18.24 -12.28
C HIS A 29 5.05 -17.02 -12.89
N ARG A 30 4.43 -15.85 -12.68
CA ARG A 30 4.97 -14.53 -13.06
C ARG A 30 4.74 -13.53 -11.93
N PRO A 31 5.68 -12.60 -11.72
CA PRO A 31 5.53 -11.55 -10.72
C PRO A 31 4.44 -10.55 -11.12
N VAL A 32 3.72 -10.03 -10.13
CA VAL A 32 2.73 -8.96 -10.29
C VAL A 32 3.02 -7.76 -9.39
N ALA A 33 3.87 -7.94 -8.37
CA ALA A 33 4.49 -6.85 -7.64
C ALA A 33 5.81 -7.33 -7.05
N VAL A 34 6.80 -6.44 -6.98
CA VAL A 34 8.09 -6.69 -6.34
C VAL A 34 8.45 -5.49 -5.49
N ALA A 35 8.93 -5.72 -4.27
CA ALA A 35 9.42 -4.67 -3.39
C ALA A 35 10.66 -5.14 -2.63
N LEU A 36 11.64 -4.25 -2.49
CA LEU A 36 12.76 -4.41 -1.58
C LEU A 36 12.36 -3.81 -0.24
N ARG A 37 12.47 -4.60 0.82
CA ARG A 37 12.41 -4.11 2.19
C ARG A 37 13.82 -4.09 2.74
N ASP A 38 14.28 -2.91 3.16
CA ASP A 38 15.60 -2.72 3.72
C ASP A 38 15.51 -2.37 5.21
N ASP A 39 15.94 -3.31 6.05
CA ASP A 39 15.91 -3.17 7.51
C ASP A 39 17.27 -2.72 8.08
N GLN A 40 18.24 -2.31 7.24
CA GLN A 40 19.57 -1.83 7.68
C GLN A 40 19.52 -0.74 8.76
N LYS A 41 18.49 0.12 8.76
CA LYS A 41 18.33 1.20 9.76
C LYS A 41 17.93 0.68 11.16
N LEU A 42 17.47 -0.56 11.28
CA LEU A 42 17.11 -1.21 12.54
C LEU A 42 18.30 -1.93 13.21
N ARG A 43 19.50 -1.87 12.62
CA ARG A 43 20.75 -2.48 13.12
C ARG A 43 21.00 -2.22 14.62
N ARG A 44 20.60 -1.05 15.15
CA ARG A 44 20.74 -0.71 16.59
C ARG A 44 19.99 -1.63 17.56
N TYR A 45 19.03 -2.44 17.09
CA TYR A 45 18.20 -3.31 17.94
C TYR A 45 18.34 -4.80 17.65
N GLY A 46 19.29 -5.19 16.79
CA GLY A 46 19.46 -6.58 16.34
C GLY A 46 18.42 -6.96 15.30
N PHE A 47 18.88 -7.51 14.18
CA PHE A 47 18.00 -8.05 13.16
C PHE A 47 17.18 -9.21 13.75
N SER A 48 15.85 -9.08 13.77
CA SER A 48 14.96 -10.12 14.28
C SER A 48 14.18 -10.68 13.10
N GLY A 49 14.41 -11.95 12.75
CA GLY A 49 13.64 -12.63 11.69
C GLY A 49 12.13 -12.60 11.92
N VAL A 50 11.68 -12.29 13.14
CA VAL A 50 10.28 -12.00 13.47
C VAL A 50 9.71 -10.90 12.56
N LEU A 51 10.48 -9.85 12.26
CA LEU A 51 10.01 -8.74 11.43
C LEU A 51 9.67 -9.17 10.00
N VAL A 52 10.47 -10.08 9.43
CA VAL A 52 10.21 -10.66 8.10
C VAL A 52 8.93 -11.50 8.13
N VAL A 53 8.75 -12.31 9.18
CA VAL A 53 7.57 -13.15 9.36
C VAL A 53 6.31 -12.30 9.57
N GLU A 54 6.39 -11.21 10.32
CA GLU A 54 5.30 -10.24 10.49
C GLU A 54 4.95 -9.54 9.18
N ALA A 55 5.94 -9.16 8.39
CA ALA A 55 5.72 -8.60 7.06
C ALA A 55 4.97 -9.58 6.16
N CYS A 56 5.39 -10.86 6.16
CA CYS A 56 4.70 -11.92 5.41
C CYS A 56 3.23 -12.02 5.83
N LEU A 57 2.96 -12.08 7.13
CA LEU A 57 1.59 -12.14 7.67
C LEU A 57 0.74 -10.98 7.20
N GLN A 58 1.27 -9.76 7.32
CA GLN A 58 0.51 -8.55 7.04
C GLN A 58 0.18 -8.44 5.55
N VAL A 59 1.16 -8.73 4.67
CA VAL A 59 0.94 -8.75 3.22
C VAL A 59 -0.10 -9.82 2.85
N ILE A 60 0.03 -11.05 3.38
CA ILE A 60 -0.95 -12.12 3.13
C ILE A 60 -2.34 -11.71 3.63
N LYS A 61 -2.44 -11.10 4.81
CA LYS A 61 -3.70 -10.63 5.40
C LYS A 61 -4.39 -9.64 4.47
N PHE A 62 -3.68 -8.63 3.99
CA PHE A 62 -4.24 -7.62 3.09
C PHE A 62 -4.69 -8.20 1.74
N LEU A 63 -3.89 -9.12 1.18
CA LEU A 63 -4.24 -9.83 -0.05
C LEU A 63 -5.42 -10.80 0.12
N SER A 64 -5.67 -11.27 1.34
CA SER A 64 -6.76 -12.21 1.66
C SER A 64 -8.08 -11.53 2.01
N PHE A 65 -8.10 -10.21 2.24
CA PHE A 65 -9.32 -9.53 2.66
C PHE A 65 -10.39 -9.54 1.55
N PRO A 66 -11.63 -9.97 1.87
CA PRO A 66 -12.72 -10.03 0.89
C PRO A 66 -12.95 -8.70 0.16
N ALA A 67 -12.89 -7.58 0.87
CA ALA A 67 -13.08 -6.25 0.27
C ALA A 67 -12.04 -5.88 -0.81
N ASN A 68 -10.89 -6.55 -0.86
CA ASN A 68 -9.83 -6.31 -1.86
C ASN A 68 -9.92 -7.27 -3.06
N ARG A 69 -10.71 -8.36 -2.95
CA ARG A 69 -10.72 -9.48 -3.89
C ARG A 69 -11.03 -9.05 -5.32
N VAL A 70 -12.09 -8.27 -5.50
CA VAL A 70 -12.54 -7.80 -6.83
C VAL A 70 -11.41 -7.08 -7.57
N THR A 71 -10.73 -6.15 -6.89
CA THR A 71 -9.64 -5.37 -7.51
C THR A 71 -8.43 -6.24 -7.82
N ILE A 72 -8.07 -7.17 -6.92
CA ILE A 72 -6.95 -8.10 -7.14
C ILE A 72 -7.24 -9.01 -8.33
N GLU A 73 -8.43 -9.59 -8.42
CA GLU A 73 -8.83 -10.45 -9.54
C GLU A 73 -8.87 -9.68 -10.87
N ALA A 74 -9.28 -8.41 -10.84
CA ALA A 74 -9.24 -7.53 -12.00
C ALA A 74 -7.80 -7.24 -12.47
N GLU A 75 -6.86 -6.94 -11.56
CA GLU A 75 -5.44 -6.79 -11.92
C GLU A 75 -4.80 -8.11 -12.38
N LEU A 76 -5.14 -9.25 -11.76
CA LEU A 76 -4.68 -10.58 -12.21
C LEU A 76 -5.19 -10.92 -13.63
N ALA A 77 -6.42 -10.52 -13.96
CA ALA A 77 -6.97 -10.66 -15.31
C ALA A 77 -6.22 -9.80 -16.33
N LEU A 78 -5.87 -8.56 -15.99
CA LEU A 78 -5.00 -7.72 -16.80
C LEU A 78 -3.60 -8.32 -16.95
N ALA A 79 -3.05 -8.88 -15.86
CA ALA A 79 -1.73 -9.47 -15.83
C ALA A 79 -1.62 -10.71 -16.73
N ARG A 80 -2.66 -11.55 -16.75
CA ARG A 80 -2.76 -12.69 -17.69
C ARG A 80 -2.71 -12.22 -19.14
N ALA A 81 -3.45 -11.15 -19.49
CA ALA A 81 -3.43 -10.60 -20.84
C ALA A 81 -2.06 -9.97 -21.19
N PHE A 82 -1.41 -9.31 -20.21
CA PHE A 82 -0.08 -8.73 -20.36
C PHE A 82 0.98 -9.79 -20.68
N TYR A 83 1.10 -10.85 -19.86
CA TYR A 83 2.11 -11.90 -20.06
C TYR A 83 1.82 -12.86 -21.23
N ALA A 84 0.58 -12.93 -21.72
CA ALA A 84 0.25 -13.71 -22.91
C ALA A 84 0.73 -13.06 -24.22
N SER A 85 0.98 -11.75 -24.20
CA SER A 85 1.42 -11.02 -25.39
C SER A 85 2.94 -11.06 -25.58
N ARG A 86 3.39 -10.99 -26.83
CA ARG A 86 4.81 -11.16 -27.21
C ARG A 86 5.73 -10.09 -26.60
N ASP A 87 5.20 -8.89 -26.37
CA ASP A 87 5.92 -7.80 -25.69
C ASP A 87 5.73 -7.82 -24.16
N GLY A 88 5.15 -8.90 -23.61
CA GLY A 88 5.00 -9.15 -22.18
C GLY A 88 6.23 -9.83 -21.57
N GLU A 89 7.27 -10.05 -22.38
CA GLU A 89 8.59 -10.42 -21.90
C GLU A 89 9.20 -9.22 -21.17
N LEU A 90 9.43 -9.41 -19.87
CA LEU A 90 10.08 -8.42 -19.04
C LEU A 90 11.58 -8.47 -19.27
N GLU A 91 12.20 -7.31 -19.43
CA GLU A 91 13.64 -7.18 -19.34
C GLU A 91 14.08 -7.58 -17.93
N ARG A 92 15.02 -8.52 -17.83
CA ARG A 92 15.56 -8.93 -16.54
C ARG A 92 16.45 -7.82 -15.99
N SER A 93 16.11 -7.33 -14.81
CA SER A 93 16.92 -6.37 -14.07
C SER A 93 17.50 -7.03 -12.83
N HIS A 94 18.61 -6.49 -12.34
CA HIS A 94 19.25 -6.92 -11.11
C HIS A 94 19.38 -5.74 -10.16
N LEU A 95 19.39 -6.02 -8.85
CA LEU A 95 19.72 -5.00 -7.86
C LEU A 95 21.14 -4.48 -8.14
N PRO A 96 21.39 -3.15 -8.01
CA PRO A 96 22.74 -2.62 -8.04
C PRO A 96 23.60 -3.35 -7.00
N GLU A 97 24.82 -3.71 -7.37
CA GLU A 97 25.82 -4.19 -6.41
C GLU A 97 26.18 -3.01 -5.50
N HIS A 98 25.44 -2.83 -4.41
CA HIS A 98 25.86 -1.90 -3.38
C HIS A 98 27.24 -2.36 -2.89
N SER A 99 28.23 -1.51 -3.08
CA SER A 99 29.61 -1.76 -2.64
C SER A 99 29.59 -2.11 -1.16
N ALA A 100 29.82 -3.38 -0.85
CA ALA A 100 29.98 -3.91 0.51
C ALA A 100 31.08 -3.19 1.32
N ALA A 101 31.86 -2.29 0.70
CA ALA A 101 32.93 -1.53 1.33
C ALA A 101 32.45 -0.46 2.32
N ALA A 102 31.22 0.06 2.22
CA ALA A 102 30.74 1.10 3.16
C ALA A 102 30.25 0.54 4.50
N SER A 103 30.07 -0.79 4.62
CA SER A 103 29.50 -1.44 5.81
C SER A 103 30.54 -2.07 6.74
N SER A 104 31.83 -2.03 6.39
CA SER A 104 32.86 -2.83 7.09
C SER A 104 33.52 -2.13 8.28
N GLU A 105 33.19 -0.87 8.59
CA GLU A 105 33.60 -0.29 9.86
C GLU A 105 32.56 -0.62 10.93
N LEU A 106 32.94 -1.50 11.85
CA LEU A 106 32.26 -1.74 13.11
C LEU A 106 31.85 -0.40 13.74
N GLY A 107 30.56 -0.06 13.64
CA GLY A 107 29.91 1.07 14.32
C GLY A 107 29.85 0.91 15.84
N ILE A 108 30.95 0.50 16.47
CA ILE A 108 31.12 0.45 17.93
C ILE A 108 31.48 1.84 18.48
N LEU A 109 31.94 2.77 17.64
CA LEU A 109 32.19 4.16 18.02
C LEU A 109 31.33 5.09 17.18
N GLY A 110 30.19 5.50 17.73
CA GLY A 110 29.19 6.34 17.05
C GLY A 110 29.62 7.78 16.85
N LEU A 111 30.54 8.02 15.93
CA LEU A 111 30.85 9.33 15.39
C LEU A 111 31.07 9.19 13.89
N ASP A 112 30.42 10.08 13.15
CA ASP A 112 30.51 10.29 11.70
C ASP A 112 29.62 9.37 10.85
N ASP A 113 28.30 9.54 10.99
CA ASP A 113 27.35 9.28 9.90
C ASP A 113 27.63 10.35 8.81
N GLU A 114 28.62 10.14 7.94
CA GLU A 114 28.72 10.93 6.72
C GLU A 114 27.47 10.66 5.88
N GLU A 115 26.78 11.75 5.52
CA GLU A 115 25.61 11.73 4.67
C GLU A 115 26.00 11.13 3.32
N ASP A 116 25.69 9.85 3.11
CA ASP A 116 25.67 9.28 1.75
C ASP A 116 24.65 10.10 0.95
N ASP A 117 25.18 10.98 0.09
CA ASP A 117 24.51 11.64 -1.02
C ASP A 117 24.02 10.52 -1.98
N PHE A 118 22.95 9.82 -1.59
CA PHE A 118 22.20 9.00 -2.52
C PHE A 118 21.64 9.94 -3.58
N ASP A 119 22.13 9.79 -4.82
CA ASP A 119 21.64 10.45 -6.02
C ASP A 119 20.10 10.58 -5.94
N GLN A 120 19.65 11.79 -5.65
CA GLN A 120 18.24 12.12 -5.53
C GLN A 120 17.65 12.01 -6.93
N LYS A 121 17.11 10.83 -7.29
CA LYS A 121 16.28 10.69 -8.48
C LYS A 121 15.13 11.69 -8.36
N GLU A 122 14.99 12.57 -9.35
CA GLU A 122 13.96 13.60 -9.34
C GLU A 122 12.57 12.95 -9.19
N PRO A 123 11.67 13.54 -8.38
CA PRO A 123 10.30 13.06 -8.27
C PRO A 123 9.62 13.10 -9.65
N GLY A 124 9.20 11.93 -10.15
CA GLY A 124 8.54 11.78 -11.46
C GLY A 124 9.22 10.80 -12.43
N ASP A 125 10.47 10.41 -12.19
CA ASP A 125 11.21 9.45 -13.03
C ASP A 125 11.00 7.97 -12.63
N GLU A 126 10.14 7.70 -11.64
CA GLU A 126 9.79 6.34 -11.26
C GLU A 126 8.86 5.71 -12.30
N PRO A 127 9.16 4.48 -12.77
CA PRO A 127 8.37 3.84 -13.82
C PRO A 127 6.93 3.60 -13.36
N ILE A 128 5.98 3.72 -14.30
CA ILE A 128 4.56 3.49 -14.01
C ILE A 128 4.36 2.03 -13.56
N PRO A 129 3.80 1.80 -12.35
CA PRO A 129 3.54 0.45 -11.88
C PRO A 129 2.48 -0.22 -12.75
N GLN A 130 2.79 -1.42 -13.20
CA GLN A 130 1.92 -2.21 -14.09
C GLN A 130 0.60 -2.60 -13.39
N PHE A 131 0.69 -2.98 -12.11
CA PHE A 131 -0.42 -3.46 -11.27
C PHE A 131 -0.43 -2.67 -9.95
N PRO A 132 -0.90 -1.41 -9.97
CA PRO A 132 -0.73 -0.49 -8.85
C PRO A 132 -1.47 -0.92 -7.59
N PHE A 133 -2.65 -1.52 -7.66
CA PHE A 133 -3.38 -1.92 -6.46
C PHE A 133 -2.65 -3.03 -5.68
N ILE A 134 -2.20 -4.09 -6.38
CA ILE A 134 -1.40 -5.16 -5.77
C ILE A 134 -0.06 -4.60 -5.26
N SER A 135 0.56 -3.67 -5.99
CA SER A 135 1.80 -3.01 -5.58
C SER A 135 1.62 -2.16 -4.32
N THR A 136 0.54 -1.38 -4.23
CA THR A 136 0.17 -0.62 -3.02
C THR A 136 -0.09 -1.58 -1.85
N THR A 137 -0.81 -2.68 -2.08
CA THR A 137 -1.09 -3.70 -1.06
C THR A 137 0.20 -4.30 -0.50
N LEU A 138 1.16 -4.61 -1.38
CA LEU A 138 2.48 -5.09 -0.99
C LEU A 138 3.22 -4.05 -0.13
N LEU A 139 3.37 -2.81 -0.61
CA LEU A 139 4.06 -1.77 0.15
C LEU A 139 3.41 -1.51 1.51
N LEU A 140 2.08 -1.41 1.56
CA LEU A 140 1.37 -1.21 2.83
C LEU A 140 1.59 -2.39 3.77
N GLY A 141 1.58 -3.64 3.28
CA GLY A 141 1.86 -4.80 4.12
C GLY A 141 3.30 -4.83 4.65
N LEU A 142 4.27 -4.29 3.90
CA LEU A 142 5.66 -4.21 4.33
C LEU A 142 5.95 -3.03 5.27
N SER A 143 5.20 -1.93 5.14
CA SER A 143 5.49 -0.65 5.82
C SER A 143 4.49 -0.27 6.92
N CYS A 144 3.23 -0.74 6.90
CA CYS A 144 2.22 -0.51 7.94
C CYS A 144 2.19 -1.69 8.94
N ASP A 145 2.77 -1.50 10.15
CA ASP A 145 2.48 -2.35 11.32
C ASP A 145 1.68 -1.56 12.37
N PRO A 146 0.35 -1.77 12.45
CA PRO A 146 -0.51 -1.12 13.43
C PRO A 146 -0.11 -1.42 14.89
N SER A 147 0.55 -2.56 15.13
CA SER A 147 0.84 -3.08 16.46
C SER A 147 2.17 -2.61 17.04
N ARG A 148 3.17 -2.35 16.20
CA ARG A 148 4.49 -1.88 16.63
C ARG A 148 4.71 -0.40 16.37
N SER A 149 3.78 0.23 15.65
CA SER A 149 3.86 1.62 15.27
C SER A 149 5.13 1.96 14.49
N THR A 150 5.89 1.04 13.90
CA THR A 150 7.15 1.36 13.19
C THR A 150 6.95 1.24 11.68
N THR A 151 7.40 2.24 10.92
CA THR A 151 7.49 2.19 9.45
C THR A 151 8.84 1.62 9.04
N CYS A 152 8.82 0.76 8.02
CA CYS A 152 10.03 0.20 7.41
C CYS A 152 10.25 0.83 6.04
N SER A 153 11.51 1.01 5.64
CA SER A 153 11.86 1.53 4.32
C SER A 153 11.62 0.43 3.29
N SER A 154 10.53 0.56 2.53
CA SER A 154 10.20 -0.38 1.45
C SER A 154 10.15 0.37 0.13
N GLN A 155 10.76 -0.18 -0.91
CA GLN A 155 10.84 0.42 -2.24
C GLN A 155 10.35 -0.57 -3.30
N LEU A 156 9.48 -0.13 -4.19
CA LEU A 156 9.07 -0.96 -5.34
C LEU A 156 10.26 -1.25 -6.26
N GLN A 157 10.25 -2.45 -6.82
CA GLN A 157 11.22 -2.92 -7.79
C GLN A 157 10.51 -3.32 -9.09
N PRO A 158 11.20 -3.25 -10.24
CA PRO A 158 10.66 -3.73 -11.51
C PRO A 158 10.19 -5.19 -11.43
N LEU A 159 9.13 -5.54 -12.15
CA LEU A 159 8.63 -6.93 -12.21
C LEU A 159 9.68 -7.91 -12.74
N GLY A 160 10.62 -7.44 -13.58
CA GLY A 160 11.72 -8.23 -14.12
C GLY A 160 12.88 -8.47 -13.15
N MET A 161 12.78 -8.01 -11.89
CA MET A 161 13.86 -8.12 -10.90
C MET A 161 14.18 -9.57 -10.57
N ALA A 162 15.32 -10.07 -11.05
CA ALA A 162 15.80 -11.41 -10.75
C ALA A 162 16.53 -11.44 -9.40
N PHE A 163 16.23 -12.45 -8.59
CA PHE A 163 16.94 -12.71 -7.34
C PHE A 163 18.33 -13.29 -7.64
N ARG A 164 19.32 -12.81 -6.89
CA ARG A 164 20.72 -13.21 -6.96
C ARG A 164 21.13 -13.80 -5.62
N ASP A 165 21.58 -15.05 -5.62
CA ASP A 165 21.99 -15.78 -4.42
C ASP A 165 23.46 -15.54 -4.03
N ASP A 166 24.18 -14.76 -4.83
CA ASP A 166 25.57 -14.35 -4.62
C ASP A 166 25.70 -12.96 -3.98
N ILE A 167 24.62 -12.19 -3.86
CA ILE A 167 24.63 -10.89 -3.18
C ILE A 167 24.51 -11.11 -1.66
N PRO A 168 25.52 -10.71 -0.87
CA PRO A 168 25.46 -10.82 0.58
C PRO A 168 24.31 -9.97 1.18
N HIS A 169 23.84 -10.36 2.37
CA HIS A 169 22.79 -9.65 3.13
C HIS A 169 21.39 -9.63 2.51
N HIS A 170 21.15 -10.25 1.35
CA HIS A 170 19.83 -10.28 0.71
C HIS A 170 19.13 -11.63 0.83
N GLY A 171 17.88 -11.61 1.30
CA GLY A 171 16.94 -12.72 1.25
C GLY A 171 15.81 -12.47 0.27
N MET A 172 14.96 -13.46 0.10
CA MET A 172 13.76 -13.39 -0.74
C MET A 172 12.55 -13.95 -0.01
N VAL A 173 11.40 -13.31 -0.21
CA VAL A 173 10.08 -13.83 0.15
C VAL A 173 9.25 -13.94 -1.11
N VAL A 174 8.56 -15.07 -1.28
CA VAL A 174 7.66 -15.30 -2.41
C VAL A 174 6.26 -15.54 -1.87
N ILE A 175 5.27 -14.82 -2.40
CA ILE A 175 3.86 -14.91 -2.03
C ILE A 175 3.06 -15.25 -3.30
N ASP A 176 2.46 -16.44 -3.33
CA ASP A 176 1.67 -16.93 -4.45
C ASP A 176 0.19 -16.64 -4.24
N ILE A 177 -0.37 -15.79 -5.11
CA ILE A 177 -1.77 -15.38 -5.14
C ILE A 177 -2.54 -15.97 -6.33
N SER A 178 -2.07 -17.09 -6.89
CA SER A 178 -2.79 -17.81 -7.95
C SER A 178 -4.20 -18.24 -7.53
N ASP A 179 -4.40 -18.45 -6.23
CA ASP A 179 -5.67 -18.77 -5.58
C ASP A 179 -5.80 -17.90 -4.33
N LEU A 180 -6.71 -16.92 -4.36
CA LEU A 180 -6.91 -15.96 -3.26
C LEU A 180 -7.53 -16.61 -2.02
N ASP A 181 -8.19 -17.76 -2.17
CA ASP A 181 -8.70 -18.54 -1.03
C ASP A 181 -7.57 -19.34 -0.36
N ARG A 182 -6.41 -19.48 -1.03
CA ARG A 182 -5.28 -20.33 -0.61
C ARG A 182 -3.95 -19.67 -0.94
N ILE A 183 -3.73 -18.48 -0.40
CA ILE A 183 -2.45 -17.77 -0.52
C ILE A 183 -1.33 -18.59 0.15
N ARG A 184 -0.23 -18.75 -0.58
CA ARG A 184 0.97 -19.49 -0.14
C ARG A 184 2.13 -18.54 -0.03
N TYR A 185 3.11 -18.85 0.81
CA TYR A 185 4.32 -18.04 0.94
C TYR A 185 5.57 -18.90 1.11
N GLY A 186 6.75 -18.33 0.95
CA GLY A 186 8.01 -19.01 1.25
C GLY A 186 9.14 -18.03 1.44
N ILE A 187 10.03 -18.34 2.39
CA ILE A 187 11.18 -17.49 2.72
C ILE A 187 12.45 -18.22 2.27
N VAL A 188 13.26 -17.56 1.45
CA VAL A 188 14.58 -18.01 1.03
C VAL A 188 15.60 -17.06 1.65
N ALA A 189 16.54 -17.62 2.39
CA ALA A 189 17.56 -16.86 3.09
C ALA A 189 18.79 -17.73 3.31
N PHE A 190 19.96 -17.13 3.17
CA PHE A 190 21.25 -17.78 3.34
C PHE A 190 21.95 -17.23 4.57
N THR A 191 22.70 -18.10 5.24
CA THR A 191 23.53 -17.71 6.37
C THR A 191 24.73 -16.92 5.87
N LEU A 192 24.97 -15.79 6.52
CA LEU A 192 26.15 -14.97 6.30
C LEU A 192 27.13 -15.18 7.44
N HIS A 193 28.23 -15.86 7.12
CA HIS A 193 29.34 -16.12 8.03
C HIS A 193 30.31 -14.93 7.99
N HIS A 194 30.44 -14.22 9.11
CA HIS A 194 31.50 -13.23 9.25
C HIS A 194 32.79 -13.94 9.62
N MET A 195 33.66 -14.13 8.64
CA MET A 195 34.86 -14.94 8.80
C MET A 195 36.07 -14.05 9.08
N ALA A 196 36.78 -14.30 10.18
CA ALA A 196 37.98 -13.54 10.55
C ALA A 196 39.13 -14.47 10.96
N MET A 197 40.36 -13.96 10.88
CA MET A 197 41.53 -14.61 11.45
C MET A 197 41.56 -14.33 12.95
N VAL A 198 41.38 -15.36 13.77
CA VAL A 198 41.31 -15.27 15.23
C VAL A 198 42.33 -16.17 15.90
N ASN A 199 42.83 -15.77 17.06
CA ASN A 199 43.85 -16.49 17.83
C ASN A 199 43.24 -17.39 18.91
N VAL A 200 42.34 -18.30 18.51
CA VAL A 200 41.68 -19.26 19.42
C VAL A 200 42.19 -20.69 19.23
N PRO A 201 42.14 -21.56 20.26
CA PRO A 201 42.43 -22.99 20.11
C PRO A 201 41.54 -23.68 19.05
N PRO A 202 42.01 -24.76 18.39
CA PRO A 202 41.29 -25.40 17.28
C PRO A 202 39.99 -26.10 17.70
N ASP A 203 39.80 -26.36 18.99
CA ASP A 203 38.65 -27.04 19.58
C ASP A 203 37.62 -26.09 20.22
N ARG A 204 37.85 -24.77 20.15
CA ARG A 204 37.01 -23.74 20.76
C ARG A 204 36.49 -22.76 19.70
N ASP A 205 35.25 -22.34 19.84
CA ASP A 205 34.67 -21.25 19.04
C ASP A 205 35.11 -19.88 19.57
N TYR A 206 35.10 -18.88 18.69
CA TYR A 206 35.43 -17.51 19.06
C TYR A 206 34.35 -16.92 19.97
N ASP A 207 34.75 -16.42 21.13
CA ASP A 207 33.92 -15.73 22.09
C ASP A 207 34.25 -14.23 22.10
N PRO A 208 33.37 -13.35 21.59
CA PRO A 208 33.63 -11.92 21.53
C PRO A 208 33.77 -11.24 22.91
N VAL A 209 33.43 -11.93 24.00
CA VAL A 209 33.58 -11.44 25.37
C VAL A 209 34.93 -11.83 25.98
N GLU A 210 35.43 -13.02 25.66
CA GLU A 210 36.63 -13.59 26.28
C GLU A 210 37.88 -13.56 25.40
N ASP A 211 37.72 -13.55 24.08
CA ASP A 211 38.81 -13.62 23.11
C ASP A 211 39.19 -12.22 22.57
N ASP A 212 40.45 -12.08 22.16
CA ASP A 212 40.96 -10.84 21.57
C ASP A 212 40.28 -10.55 20.22
N PRO A 213 39.92 -9.29 19.92
CA PRO A 213 39.30 -8.93 18.65
C PRO A 213 40.23 -9.24 17.46
N PRO A 214 39.68 -9.61 16.30
CA PRO A 214 40.48 -9.93 15.12
C PRO A 214 41.28 -8.71 14.64
N GLU A 215 42.50 -8.94 14.15
CA GLU A 215 43.41 -7.89 13.67
C GLU A 215 42.88 -7.15 12.41
N ARG A 216 41.95 -7.77 11.69
CA ARG A 216 41.29 -7.23 10.50
C ARG A 216 39.79 -7.39 10.66
N GLY A 217 39.03 -6.49 10.01
CA GLY A 217 37.58 -6.62 9.91
C GLY A 217 37.16 -7.98 9.33
N PRO A 218 36.03 -8.54 9.77
CA PRO A 218 35.53 -9.81 9.27
C PRO A 218 35.18 -9.72 7.78
N ASN A 219 35.41 -10.83 7.06
CA ASN A 219 34.99 -10.98 5.67
C ASN A 219 33.62 -11.69 5.62
N PRO A 220 32.58 -11.08 5.03
CA PRO A 220 31.28 -11.73 4.86
C PRO A 220 31.37 -12.86 3.83
N VAL A 221 31.00 -14.09 4.21
CA VAL A 221 30.99 -15.29 3.36
C VAL A 221 29.61 -15.95 3.44
N LEU A 222 28.94 -16.13 2.31
CA LEU A 222 27.64 -16.81 2.25
C LEU A 222 27.79 -18.33 2.41
N GLU A 223 26.75 -18.97 2.98
CA GLU A 223 26.70 -20.43 3.08
C GLU A 223 26.86 -21.10 1.70
N GLU A 224 27.66 -22.17 1.62
CA GLU A 224 27.98 -22.83 0.34
C GLU A 224 26.76 -23.54 -0.29
N GLN A 225 25.89 -24.12 0.53
CA GLN A 225 24.72 -24.88 0.07
C GLN A 225 23.47 -23.99 -0.05
N ARG A 226 23.33 -23.31 -1.19
CA ARG A 226 22.21 -22.40 -1.48
C ARG A 226 21.05 -23.11 -2.17
N LEU A 227 20.31 -23.91 -1.41
CA LEU A 227 19.18 -24.69 -1.94
C LEU A 227 18.01 -23.78 -2.36
N ARG A 228 17.43 -24.04 -3.54
CA ARG A 228 16.18 -23.42 -4.05
C ARG A 228 14.91 -23.95 -3.34
N THR A 229 14.99 -24.19 -2.04
CA THR A 229 13.86 -24.72 -1.24
C THR A 229 13.31 -23.61 -0.33
N PRO A 230 12.07 -23.15 -0.55
CA PRO A 230 11.46 -22.12 0.29
C PRO A 230 11.18 -22.66 1.70
N LEU A 231 11.53 -21.88 2.71
CA LEU A 231 11.31 -22.20 4.11
C LEU A 231 9.96 -21.67 4.60
N SER A 232 9.32 -22.43 5.49
CA SER A 232 8.23 -21.91 6.32
C SER A 232 8.76 -20.90 7.34
N ALA A 233 7.90 -20.03 7.89
CA ALA A 233 8.28 -19.10 8.96
C ALA A 233 9.00 -19.80 10.14
N ASN A 234 8.49 -20.95 10.59
CA ASN A 234 9.11 -21.72 11.67
C ASN A 234 10.48 -22.31 11.26
N SER A 235 10.60 -22.83 10.04
CA SER A 235 11.88 -23.34 9.54
C SER A 235 12.92 -22.22 9.41
N TYR A 236 12.49 -21.05 8.94
CA TYR A 236 13.31 -19.84 8.86
C TYR A 236 13.77 -19.38 10.25
N MET A 237 12.85 -19.23 11.20
CA MET A 237 13.17 -18.84 12.58
C MET A 237 14.15 -19.81 13.26
N LYS A 238 13.96 -21.11 13.04
CA LYS A 238 14.86 -22.16 13.54
C LYS A 238 16.23 -22.12 12.88
N LYS A 239 16.32 -21.90 11.56
CA LYS A 239 17.58 -21.86 10.82
C LYS A 239 18.55 -20.84 11.42
N PHE A 240 18.04 -19.65 11.78
CA PHE A 240 18.86 -18.55 12.30
C PHE A 240 18.83 -18.43 13.83
N SER A 241 18.27 -19.41 14.54
CA SER A 241 18.17 -19.40 16.01
C SER A 241 17.56 -18.12 16.59
N TYR A 242 16.62 -17.49 15.88
CA TYR A 242 15.93 -16.31 16.40
C TYR A 242 15.09 -16.70 17.63
N ARG A 243 15.27 -15.97 18.74
CA ARG A 243 14.57 -16.28 19.99
C ARG A 243 13.07 -16.07 19.84
N ASP A 244 12.29 -17.09 20.17
CA ASP A 244 10.85 -16.98 20.43
C ASP A 244 10.68 -16.18 21.73
N HIS A 245 10.58 -14.85 21.67
CA HIS A 245 9.96 -14.14 22.78
C HIS A 245 8.48 -14.57 22.85
N GLU A 246 7.90 -14.71 24.06
CA GLU A 246 6.56 -15.31 24.23
C GLU A 246 5.44 -14.67 23.37
N ASN A 247 5.59 -13.39 23.00
CA ASN A 247 4.69 -12.70 22.07
C ASN A 247 4.95 -13.03 20.59
N ASP A 248 6.20 -13.29 20.21
CA ASP A 248 6.61 -13.60 18.84
C ASP A 248 6.15 -15.03 18.46
N GLY A 249 6.17 -15.97 19.43
CA GLY A 249 5.70 -17.34 19.23
C GLY A 249 4.19 -17.48 18.94
N ARG A 250 3.34 -16.51 19.33
CA ARG A 250 1.92 -16.50 18.90
C ARG A 250 1.76 -16.13 17.43
N ARG A 251 2.53 -15.15 16.95
CA ARG A 251 2.46 -14.64 15.57
C ARG A 251 3.05 -15.64 14.58
N VAL A 252 4.19 -16.26 14.92
CA VAL A 252 4.79 -17.35 14.13
C VAL A 252 3.81 -18.53 13.98
N LYS A 253 3.09 -18.87 15.06
CA LYS A 253 2.04 -19.89 15.03
C LYS A 253 0.85 -19.49 14.14
N GLU A 254 0.46 -18.22 14.09
CA GLU A 254 -0.63 -17.75 13.22
C GLU A 254 -0.29 -17.93 11.72
N VAL A 255 0.94 -17.63 11.31
CA VAL A 255 1.40 -17.85 9.91
C VAL A 255 1.35 -19.33 9.56
N GLN A 256 1.87 -20.15 10.47
CA GLN A 256 2.06 -21.57 10.24
C GLN A 256 0.75 -22.36 10.28
N LEU A 257 -0.24 -21.88 11.05
CA LEU A 257 -1.55 -22.52 11.17
C LEU A 257 -2.49 -22.22 9.98
N ARG A 258 -2.20 -21.18 9.19
CA ARG A 258 -3.14 -20.71 8.14
C ARG A 258 -2.60 -20.77 6.71
N HIS A 259 -1.29 -20.81 6.48
CA HIS A 259 -0.74 -20.62 5.13
C HIS A 259 0.27 -21.70 4.71
N TRP A 260 0.19 -22.10 3.44
CA TRP A 260 1.03 -23.16 2.86
C TRP A 260 2.34 -22.61 2.31
N VAL A 261 3.36 -23.47 2.26
CA VAL A 261 4.64 -23.13 1.65
C VAL A 261 4.52 -23.20 0.12
N VAL A 262 5.08 -22.24 -0.61
CA VAL A 262 5.10 -22.25 -2.07
C VAL A 262 5.89 -23.43 -2.64
N ASP A 263 5.50 -23.90 -3.83
CA ASP A 263 6.30 -24.86 -4.59
C ASP A 263 7.56 -24.17 -5.16
N PRO A 264 8.72 -24.84 -5.22
CA PRO A 264 9.91 -24.28 -5.86
C PRO A 264 9.68 -23.74 -7.28
N SER A 265 8.74 -24.31 -8.04
CA SER A 265 8.39 -23.84 -9.38
C SER A 265 7.87 -22.40 -9.42
N ALA A 266 7.35 -21.89 -8.29
CA ALA A 266 6.91 -20.49 -8.19
C ALA A 266 8.08 -19.51 -8.36
N MET A 267 9.32 -19.98 -8.16
CA MET A 267 10.54 -19.18 -8.25
C MET A 267 11.21 -19.25 -9.63
N ASP A 268 10.77 -20.11 -10.55
CA ASP A 268 11.51 -20.39 -11.80
C ASP A 268 11.74 -19.16 -12.68
N PHE A 269 10.84 -18.18 -12.63
CA PHE A 269 11.01 -16.93 -13.37
C PHE A 269 11.98 -15.96 -12.68
N ILE A 270 11.89 -15.85 -11.35
CA ILE A 270 12.59 -14.84 -10.56
C ILE A 270 13.98 -15.31 -10.11
N TRP A 271 14.19 -16.61 -9.95
CA TRP A 271 15.46 -17.24 -9.61
C TRP A 271 15.60 -18.52 -10.45
N PRO A 272 16.06 -18.43 -11.71
CA PRO A 272 16.21 -19.60 -12.58
C PRO A 272 17.29 -20.56 -12.07
N SER A 273 17.19 -21.85 -12.41
CA SER A 273 18.26 -22.82 -12.13
C SER A 273 19.35 -22.73 -13.17
N ASP A 274 20.60 -22.89 -12.77
CA ASP A 274 21.75 -23.04 -13.69
C ASP A 274 21.57 -24.24 -14.65
N ASP A 275 20.82 -25.27 -14.24
CA ASP A 275 20.45 -26.40 -15.10
C ASP A 275 19.48 -26.05 -16.25
N ILE A 276 18.95 -24.81 -16.29
CA ILE A 276 18.03 -24.31 -17.34
C ILE A 276 18.81 -23.46 -18.38
N ASP A 277 20.14 -23.60 -18.45
CA ASP A 277 20.99 -23.11 -19.56
C ASP A 277 20.82 -23.93 -20.85
N SER A 278 19.57 -24.12 -21.26
CA SER A 278 19.27 -24.51 -22.63
C SER A 278 18.13 -23.64 -23.12
N GLU A 279 18.38 -22.94 -24.22
CA GLU A 279 17.47 -22.13 -25.05
C GLU A 279 16.23 -22.91 -25.57
N SER A 280 15.65 -23.82 -24.79
CA SER A 280 14.64 -24.79 -25.19
C SER A 280 13.21 -24.37 -24.85
N HIS A 281 12.99 -23.29 -24.11
CA HIS A 281 11.64 -22.89 -23.68
C HIS A 281 10.88 -22.02 -24.67
N LEU A 282 11.43 -21.76 -25.87
CA LEU A 282 10.69 -21.20 -27.01
C LEU A 282 9.90 -22.25 -27.83
N ILE A 283 9.76 -23.48 -27.33
CA ILE A 283 8.73 -24.38 -27.89
C ILE A 283 7.39 -23.91 -27.35
N ILE A 284 6.78 -22.95 -28.06
CA ILE A 284 5.33 -22.76 -28.05
C ILE A 284 4.74 -24.15 -28.29
N PRO A 285 4.03 -24.76 -27.32
CA PRO A 285 3.34 -26.00 -27.60
C PRO A 285 2.34 -25.66 -28.71
N LYS A 286 2.54 -26.23 -29.91
CA LYS A 286 1.48 -26.25 -30.91
C LYS A 286 0.24 -26.76 -30.18
N PRO A 287 -0.91 -26.06 -30.22
CA PRO A 287 -2.08 -26.50 -29.50
C PRO A 287 -2.36 -27.93 -29.91
N ASP A 288 -2.37 -28.79 -28.89
CA ASP A 288 -2.58 -30.21 -29.02
C ASP A 288 -3.83 -30.43 -29.88
N ARG A 289 -3.66 -31.03 -31.07
CA ARG A 289 -4.76 -31.41 -31.96
C ARG A 289 -5.42 -32.69 -31.42
N GLY A 290 -5.72 -32.69 -30.12
CA GLY A 290 -6.50 -33.72 -29.45
C GLY A 290 -7.99 -33.52 -29.73
N CYS A 291 -8.60 -34.52 -30.37
CA CYS A 291 -10.03 -34.76 -30.62
C CYS A 291 -10.98 -33.65 -30.10
N LYS A 292 -11.26 -32.66 -30.96
CA LYS A 292 -12.28 -31.63 -30.67
C LYS A 292 -13.65 -32.32 -30.64
N SER A 293 -14.33 -32.31 -29.49
CA SER A 293 -15.72 -32.76 -29.43
C SER A 293 -16.57 -31.88 -30.35
N LEU A 294 -17.51 -32.48 -31.10
CA LEU A 294 -18.39 -31.78 -32.04
C LEU A 294 -19.06 -30.56 -31.38
N GLY A 295 -19.48 -30.66 -30.12
CA GLY A 295 -20.06 -29.54 -29.36
C GLY A 295 -19.16 -28.31 -29.25
N LYS A 296 -17.85 -28.48 -29.00
CA LYS A 296 -16.91 -27.34 -28.90
C LYS A 296 -16.67 -26.65 -30.26
N GLN A 297 -16.71 -27.41 -31.36
CA GLN A 297 -16.65 -26.85 -32.71
C GLN A 297 -17.93 -26.11 -33.07
N SER A 298 -19.11 -26.66 -32.73
CA SER A 298 -20.39 -26.01 -32.96
C SER A 298 -20.50 -24.67 -32.23
N THR A 299 -20.12 -24.62 -30.94
CA THR A 299 -20.10 -23.37 -30.15
C THR A 299 -19.14 -22.35 -30.75
N ARG A 300 -17.96 -22.80 -31.19
CA ARG A 300 -16.95 -21.94 -31.83
C ARG A 300 -17.44 -21.33 -33.14
N SER A 301 -17.96 -22.15 -34.04
CA SER A 301 -18.48 -21.69 -35.32
C SER A 301 -19.69 -20.78 -35.16
N LEU A 302 -20.53 -21.02 -34.14
CA LEU A 302 -21.65 -20.15 -33.81
C LEU A 302 -21.17 -18.78 -33.30
N ILE A 303 -20.16 -18.73 -32.42
CA ILE A 303 -19.58 -17.49 -31.90
C ILE A 303 -18.83 -16.72 -33.00
N GLU A 304 -18.04 -17.41 -33.82
CA GLU A 304 -17.34 -16.78 -34.95
C GLU A 304 -18.34 -16.24 -35.99
N ALA A 305 -19.45 -16.94 -36.25
CA ALA A 305 -20.54 -16.42 -37.10
C ALA A 305 -21.27 -15.23 -36.44
N THR A 306 -21.45 -15.27 -35.12
CA THR A 306 -22.05 -14.20 -34.31
C THR A 306 -21.23 -12.92 -34.37
N TRP A 307 -19.90 -13.02 -34.32
CA TRP A 307 -19.00 -11.86 -34.43
C TRP A 307 -18.98 -11.22 -35.82
N GLN A 308 -19.28 -11.99 -36.87
CA GLN A 308 -19.28 -11.50 -38.26
C GLN A 308 -20.63 -10.93 -38.70
N THR A 309 -21.69 -11.13 -37.92
CA THR A 309 -23.06 -10.75 -38.32
C THR A 309 -23.54 -9.59 -37.45
N ASP A 310 -23.52 -8.38 -38.01
CA ASP A 310 -24.08 -7.15 -37.42
C ASP A 310 -25.62 -7.08 -37.54
N ASN A 311 -26.30 -8.24 -37.46
CA ASN A 311 -27.76 -8.30 -37.61
C ASN A 311 -28.47 -8.24 -36.26
N ASP A 312 -29.34 -7.24 -36.12
CA ASP A 312 -30.29 -7.05 -35.02
C ASP A 312 -31.28 -8.23 -34.82
N ASN A 313 -31.29 -9.22 -35.74
CA ASN A 313 -32.22 -10.35 -35.78
C ASN A 313 -31.59 -11.70 -35.45
N MET A 314 -30.49 -11.74 -34.71
CA MET A 314 -29.91 -13.01 -34.28
C MET A 314 -30.67 -13.57 -33.08
N PHE A 315 -31.10 -14.84 -33.20
CA PHE A 315 -31.87 -15.62 -32.23
C PHE A 315 -31.55 -15.24 -30.78
N THR A 316 -32.58 -15.01 -29.97
CA THR A 316 -32.43 -14.85 -28.52
C THR A 316 -31.59 -16.01 -28.00
N PHE A 317 -30.38 -15.70 -27.51
CA PHE A 317 -29.46 -16.68 -26.92
C PHE A 317 -30.12 -17.48 -25.77
N ASP A 318 -31.27 -17.04 -25.29
CA ASP A 318 -32.22 -17.74 -24.43
C ASP A 318 -32.41 -19.22 -24.81
N GLY A 319 -32.48 -19.56 -26.11
CA GLY A 319 -32.61 -20.95 -26.57
C GLY A 319 -31.32 -21.78 -26.44
N LEU A 320 -30.15 -21.13 -26.47
CA LEU A 320 -28.83 -21.77 -26.39
C LEU A 320 -28.35 -21.94 -24.95
N SER A 321 -28.87 -21.13 -24.03
CA SER A 321 -28.70 -21.25 -22.58
C SER A 321 -29.15 -22.61 -22.01
N ILE A 322 -29.98 -23.34 -22.75
CA ILE A 322 -30.51 -24.67 -22.38
C ILE A 322 -29.43 -25.77 -22.55
N ILE A 323 -28.39 -25.52 -23.36
CA ILE A 323 -27.34 -26.51 -23.63
C ILE A 323 -26.38 -26.60 -22.42
N PRO A 324 -26.23 -27.78 -21.78
CA PRO A 324 -25.34 -27.95 -20.64
C PRO A 324 -23.88 -27.60 -20.99
N GLY A 325 -23.24 -26.78 -20.17
CA GLY A 325 -21.84 -26.37 -20.37
C GLY A 325 -21.60 -25.39 -21.54
N PHE A 326 -22.68 -24.89 -22.18
CA PHE A 326 -22.58 -23.87 -23.22
C PHE A 326 -21.96 -22.57 -22.68
N ARG A 327 -22.39 -22.12 -21.49
CA ARG A 327 -21.86 -20.91 -20.85
C ARG A 327 -20.37 -21.00 -20.58
N ASP A 328 -19.90 -22.09 -19.97
CA ASP A 328 -18.46 -22.31 -19.69
C ASP A 328 -17.63 -22.37 -20.98
N SER A 329 -18.21 -22.94 -22.03
CA SER A 329 -17.55 -23.05 -23.35
C SER A 329 -17.49 -21.68 -24.05
N LEU A 330 -18.58 -20.91 -24.00
CA LEU A 330 -18.67 -19.54 -24.49
C LEU A 330 -17.68 -18.63 -23.74
N HIS A 331 -17.69 -18.69 -22.41
CA HIS A 331 -16.81 -17.91 -21.56
C HIS A 331 -15.33 -18.21 -21.86
N ARG A 332 -14.96 -19.48 -21.99
CA ARG A 332 -13.59 -19.87 -22.38
C ARG A 332 -13.20 -19.35 -23.76
N GLN A 333 -14.08 -19.47 -24.76
CA GLN A 333 -13.78 -19.07 -26.13
C GLN A 333 -13.67 -17.55 -26.30
N VAL A 334 -14.53 -16.79 -25.62
CA VAL A 334 -14.46 -15.32 -25.64
C VAL A 334 -13.21 -14.82 -24.92
N LEU A 335 -12.80 -15.46 -23.81
CA LEU A 335 -11.51 -15.16 -23.15
C LEU A 335 -10.28 -15.58 -23.97
N GLU A 336 -10.38 -16.60 -24.82
CA GLU A 336 -9.32 -16.97 -25.77
C GLU A 336 -9.18 -15.97 -26.92
N SER A 337 -10.20 -15.17 -27.20
CA SER A 337 -10.22 -14.17 -28.29
C SER A 337 -11.00 -12.92 -27.90
N PRO A 338 -10.53 -12.17 -26.88
CA PRO A 338 -11.28 -11.04 -26.31
C PRO A 338 -11.42 -9.86 -27.28
N GLN A 339 -10.57 -9.81 -28.31
CA GLN A 339 -10.64 -8.84 -29.41
C GLN A 339 -11.90 -8.99 -30.27
N GLY A 340 -12.58 -10.15 -30.21
CA GLY A 340 -13.78 -10.43 -31.00
C GLY A 340 -15.04 -9.70 -30.53
N LEU A 341 -15.07 -9.19 -29.29
CA LEU A 341 -16.16 -8.35 -28.81
C LEU A 341 -15.94 -6.90 -29.24
N GLY A 342 -16.85 -6.36 -30.05
CA GLY A 342 -16.82 -4.97 -30.52
C GLY A 342 -17.90 -4.09 -29.88
N PRO A 343 -18.03 -2.83 -30.33
CA PRO A 343 -19.03 -1.88 -29.87
C PRO A 343 -20.41 -2.15 -30.51
N THR A 344 -20.98 -3.34 -30.28
CA THR A 344 -22.22 -3.80 -30.92
C THR A 344 -23.23 -4.33 -29.91
N LEU A 345 -24.52 -4.29 -30.26
CA LEU A 345 -25.58 -4.84 -29.42
C LEU A 345 -25.40 -6.34 -29.18
N THR A 346 -24.88 -7.08 -30.18
CA THR A 346 -24.53 -8.49 -30.07
C THR A 346 -23.50 -8.74 -28.97
N SER A 347 -22.48 -7.88 -28.84
CA SER A 347 -21.52 -7.99 -27.74
C SER A 347 -22.18 -7.81 -26.38
N ALA A 348 -23.11 -6.87 -26.24
CA ALA A 348 -23.87 -6.68 -25.00
C ALA A 348 -24.70 -7.93 -24.64
N GLN A 349 -25.35 -8.54 -25.63
CA GLN A 349 -26.11 -9.79 -25.44
C GLN A 349 -25.21 -10.97 -25.04
N LEU A 350 -24.00 -11.07 -25.62
CA LEU A 350 -23.03 -12.10 -25.25
C LEU A 350 -22.54 -11.94 -23.81
N LEU A 351 -22.19 -10.71 -23.41
CA LEU A 351 -21.79 -10.40 -22.03
C LEU A 351 -22.88 -10.77 -21.03
N ARG A 352 -24.14 -10.44 -21.36
CA ARG A 352 -25.32 -10.81 -20.56
C ARG A 352 -25.42 -12.32 -20.33
N VAL A 353 -25.28 -13.13 -21.38
CA VAL A 353 -25.39 -14.60 -21.28
C VAL A 353 -24.18 -15.21 -20.59
N MET A 354 -22.99 -14.67 -20.81
CA MET A 354 -21.74 -15.14 -20.21
C MET A 354 -21.71 -14.95 -18.70
N TYR A 355 -22.20 -13.81 -18.23
CA TYR A 355 -22.11 -13.40 -16.83
C TYR A 355 -23.45 -13.52 -16.08
N GLU A 356 -24.45 -14.18 -16.65
CA GLU A 356 -25.72 -14.41 -15.98
C GLU A 356 -25.50 -15.13 -14.63
N LYS A 357 -26.02 -14.55 -13.54
CA LYS A 357 -25.87 -15.01 -12.15
C LYS A 357 -24.44 -14.95 -11.59
N GLN A 358 -23.52 -14.24 -12.24
CA GLN A 358 -22.22 -13.93 -11.63
C GLN A 358 -22.36 -12.72 -10.71
N ASP A 359 -21.70 -12.78 -9.55
CA ASP A 359 -21.66 -11.66 -8.61
C ASP A 359 -20.66 -10.59 -9.08
N ASP A 360 -19.61 -10.99 -9.80
CA ASP A 360 -18.51 -10.10 -10.21
C ASP A 360 -18.35 -10.06 -11.73
N LEU A 361 -18.53 -8.87 -12.32
CA LEU A 361 -18.40 -8.64 -13.76
C LEU A 361 -17.00 -8.12 -14.10
N ASN A 362 -16.04 -9.04 -14.18
CA ASN A 362 -14.66 -8.70 -14.54
C ASN A 362 -14.48 -8.68 -16.06
N TRP A 363 -14.54 -7.48 -16.65
CA TRP A 363 -14.54 -7.24 -18.11
C TRP A 363 -13.27 -6.53 -18.60
N VAL A 364 -12.24 -6.44 -17.77
CA VAL A 364 -10.98 -5.73 -18.07
C VAL A 364 -10.23 -6.24 -19.30
N GLN A 365 -10.51 -7.47 -19.76
CA GLN A 365 -9.87 -8.05 -20.94
C GLN A 365 -10.52 -7.60 -22.26
N PHE A 366 -11.77 -7.10 -22.22
CA PHE A 366 -12.57 -6.78 -23.41
C PHE A 366 -12.35 -5.34 -23.87
N LYS A 367 -11.20 -5.08 -24.49
CA LYS A 367 -10.70 -3.74 -24.80
C LYS A 367 -11.46 -2.99 -25.89
N ASN A 368 -12.22 -3.70 -26.73
CA ASN A 368 -12.87 -3.14 -27.93
C ASN A 368 -14.36 -2.81 -27.70
N ILE A 369 -14.90 -3.04 -26.50
CA ILE A 369 -16.28 -2.70 -26.17
C ILE A 369 -16.42 -1.19 -25.90
N SER A 370 -17.59 -0.63 -26.17
CA SER A 370 -17.90 0.78 -25.88
C SER A 370 -18.61 0.97 -24.54
N TYR A 371 -18.61 2.19 -24.02
CA TYR A 371 -19.36 2.55 -22.81
C TYR A 371 -20.87 2.28 -22.96
N GLU A 372 -21.43 2.50 -24.15
CA GLU A 372 -22.84 2.23 -24.47
C GLU A 372 -23.15 0.73 -24.50
N THR A 373 -22.19 -0.08 -24.99
CA THR A 373 -22.31 -1.55 -25.00
C THR A 373 -22.35 -2.09 -23.57
N VAL A 374 -21.47 -1.59 -22.70
CA VAL A 374 -21.45 -1.92 -21.27
C VAL A 374 -22.75 -1.49 -20.61
N ALA A 375 -23.19 -0.24 -20.81
CA ALA A 375 -24.44 0.29 -20.28
C ALA A 375 -25.64 -0.59 -20.66
N THR A 376 -25.74 -0.95 -21.95
CA THR A 376 -26.81 -1.83 -22.45
C THR A 376 -26.78 -3.21 -21.80
N ALA A 377 -25.59 -3.78 -21.58
CA ALA A 377 -25.45 -5.08 -20.95
C ALA A 377 -25.89 -5.05 -19.47
N ILE A 378 -25.46 -4.05 -18.70
CA ILE A 378 -25.75 -3.99 -17.25
C ILE A 378 -27.20 -3.61 -16.92
N GLU A 379 -27.93 -2.97 -17.84
CA GLU A 379 -29.38 -2.71 -17.68
C GLU A 379 -30.23 -3.99 -17.77
N SER A 380 -29.65 -5.08 -18.31
CA SER A 380 -30.35 -6.34 -18.49
C SER A 380 -30.78 -6.98 -17.16
N ALA A 381 -31.89 -7.72 -17.18
CA ALA A 381 -32.44 -8.34 -15.98
C ALA A 381 -31.54 -9.44 -15.41
N GLU A 382 -30.76 -10.07 -16.28
CA GLU A 382 -29.86 -11.19 -16.06
C GLU A 382 -28.63 -10.82 -15.22
N LEU A 383 -28.20 -9.56 -15.27
CA LEU A 383 -27.05 -9.05 -14.54
C LEU A 383 -27.43 -8.24 -13.28
N ARG A 384 -28.72 -8.15 -12.94
CA ARG A 384 -29.19 -7.38 -11.77
C ARG A 384 -28.64 -7.86 -10.44
N SER A 385 -28.25 -9.13 -10.32
CA SER A 385 -27.68 -9.68 -9.10
C SER A 385 -26.20 -9.32 -8.91
N ALA A 386 -25.53 -8.80 -9.94
CA ALA A 386 -24.12 -8.49 -9.88
C ALA A 386 -23.82 -7.35 -8.90
N ARG A 387 -22.77 -7.54 -8.12
CA ARG A 387 -22.30 -6.63 -7.07
C ARG A 387 -21.05 -5.87 -7.46
N SER A 388 -20.28 -6.35 -8.43
CA SER A 388 -19.10 -5.62 -8.89
C SER A 388 -18.95 -5.56 -10.40
N LEU A 389 -18.31 -4.48 -10.87
CA LEU A 389 -17.99 -4.26 -12.27
C LEU A 389 -16.56 -3.75 -12.39
N SER A 390 -15.73 -4.44 -13.19
CA SER A 390 -14.35 -4.04 -13.47
C SER A 390 -14.12 -3.85 -14.96
N LEU A 391 -13.63 -2.67 -15.34
CA LEU A 391 -13.44 -2.26 -16.72
C LEU A 391 -12.01 -1.77 -16.95
N CYS A 392 -11.49 -1.99 -18.16
CA CYS A 392 -10.23 -1.40 -18.62
C CYS A 392 -10.56 -0.20 -19.52
N VAL A 393 -10.28 1.02 -19.06
CA VAL A 393 -10.88 2.23 -19.64
C VAL A 393 -10.08 2.88 -20.77
N ASP A 394 -8.82 2.49 -21.00
CA ASP A 394 -7.93 3.16 -21.97
C ASP A 394 -8.41 3.12 -23.41
N ARG A 395 -9.04 2.00 -23.80
CA ARG A 395 -9.39 1.72 -25.20
C ARG A 395 -10.89 1.66 -25.46
N MET A 396 -11.68 1.88 -24.41
CA MET A 396 -13.13 1.95 -24.55
C MET A 396 -13.51 3.15 -25.42
N LYS A 397 -14.39 2.91 -26.38
CA LYS A 397 -14.94 3.96 -27.26
C LYS A 397 -16.22 4.53 -26.67
N GLY A 398 -16.60 5.71 -27.15
CA GLY A 398 -17.84 6.38 -26.77
C GLY A 398 -17.67 7.34 -25.60
N ASP A 399 -18.80 7.84 -25.11
CA ASP A 399 -18.85 8.81 -24.01
C ASP A 399 -19.09 8.09 -22.66
N PRO A 400 -18.19 8.20 -21.66
CA PRO A 400 -18.39 7.60 -20.34
C PRO A 400 -19.68 8.06 -19.65
N GLU A 401 -20.24 9.23 -20.00
CA GLU A 401 -21.47 9.73 -19.39
C GLU A 401 -22.66 8.76 -19.51
N THR A 402 -22.78 8.06 -20.64
CA THR A 402 -23.86 7.08 -20.85
C THR A 402 -23.78 5.94 -19.83
N LEU A 403 -22.57 5.46 -19.54
CA LEU A 403 -22.34 4.45 -18.52
C LEU A 403 -22.62 5.00 -17.12
N LEU A 404 -22.14 6.19 -16.80
CA LEU A 404 -22.33 6.80 -15.48
C LEU A 404 -23.81 7.06 -15.17
N GLN A 405 -24.57 7.60 -16.13
CA GLN A 405 -26.03 7.77 -15.99
C GLN A 405 -26.75 6.45 -15.75
N THR A 406 -26.29 5.38 -16.39
CA THR A 406 -26.84 4.03 -16.20
C THR A 406 -26.53 3.51 -14.79
N LEU A 407 -25.29 3.68 -14.34
CA LEU A 407 -24.87 3.29 -12.99
C LEU A 407 -25.60 4.07 -11.89
N CYS A 408 -25.93 5.35 -12.11
CA CYS A 408 -26.74 6.15 -11.19
C CYS A 408 -28.18 5.63 -11.09
N ARG A 409 -28.79 5.25 -12.23
CA ARG A 409 -30.15 4.68 -12.26
C ARG A 409 -30.25 3.33 -11.56
N LEU A 410 -29.15 2.58 -11.52
CA LEU A 410 -29.02 1.32 -10.80
C LEU A 410 -28.63 1.56 -9.33
N GLU A 411 -29.53 2.16 -8.55
CA GLU A 411 -29.29 2.54 -7.14
C GLU A 411 -28.92 1.35 -6.24
N THR A 412 -29.54 0.19 -6.46
CA THR A 412 -29.31 -1.03 -5.68
C THR A 412 -28.33 -2.00 -6.33
N GLY A 413 -27.87 -1.71 -7.56
CA GLY A 413 -26.97 -2.55 -8.33
C GLY A 413 -25.52 -2.07 -8.24
N PHE A 414 -24.56 -3.01 -8.25
CA PHE A 414 -23.11 -2.75 -8.17
C PHE A 414 -22.67 -1.94 -6.95
N GLN A 415 -22.16 -2.63 -5.95
CA GLN A 415 -21.51 -2.04 -4.78
C GLN A 415 -20.07 -1.61 -5.08
N SER A 416 -19.34 -2.34 -5.94
CA SER A 416 -17.93 -2.07 -6.25
C SER A 416 -17.72 -1.81 -7.74
N LEU A 417 -17.02 -0.71 -8.06
CA LEU A 417 -16.70 -0.28 -9.42
C LEU A 417 -15.19 -0.10 -9.56
N CYS A 418 -14.55 -0.82 -10.48
CA CYS A 418 -13.12 -0.72 -10.76
C CYS A 418 -12.90 -0.19 -12.18
N PHE A 419 -12.36 1.04 -12.30
CA PHE A 419 -11.92 1.63 -13.55
C PHE A 419 -10.41 1.52 -13.66
N LEU A 420 -9.96 0.44 -14.29
CA LEU A 420 -8.55 0.10 -14.42
C LEU A 420 -7.96 0.54 -15.76
N GLN A 421 -6.64 0.63 -15.83
CA GLN A 421 -5.91 0.86 -17.07
C GLN A 421 -4.92 -0.25 -17.37
N GLU A 422 -4.49 -0.34 -18.63
CA GLU A 422 -3.57 -1.34 -19.14
C GLU A 422 -2.22 -1.24 -18.43
N PRO A 423 -1.55 -2.38 -18.18
CA PRO A 423 -0.21 -2.41 -17.60
C PRO A 423 0.86 -1.65 -18.40
N ARG A 424 0.63 -1.41 -19.69
CA ARG A 424 1.56 -0.70 -20.60
C ARG A 424 1.25 0.77 -20.81
N ARG A 425 0.34 1.33 -20.02
CA ARG A 425 -0.05 2.74 -20.14
C ARG A 425 1.16 3.65 -19.93
N VAL A 426 1.12 4.79 -20.62
CA VAL A 426 2.14 5.85 -20.52
C VAL A 426 1.74 6.97 -19.56
N ASN A 427 0.46 7.03 -19.18
CA ASN A 427 -0.10 7.96 -18.20
C ASN A 427 -1.35 7.37 -17.54
N ASP A 428 -1.85 8.05 -16.52
CA ASP A 428 -3.05 7.66 -15.76
C ASP A 428 -4.30 8.49 -16.15
N ASP A 429 -4.27 9.20 -17.28
CA ASP A 429 -5.26 10.22 -17.63
C ASP A 429 -6.67 9.66 -17.83
N ALA A 430 -6.79 8.47 -18.42
CA ALA A 430 -8.09 7.87 -18.71
C ALA A 430 -8.88 7.55 -17.44
N SER A 431 -8.25 6.94 -16.43
CA SER A 431 -8.92 6.66 -15.16
C SER A 431 -9.10 7.91 -14.31
N ALA A 432 -8.14 8.84 -14.33
CA ALA A 432 -8.28 10.15 -13.67
C ALA A 432 -9.45 10.95 -14.24
N SER A 433 -9.62 10.98 -15.56
CA SER A 433 -10.69 11.74 -16.25
C SER A 433 -12.09 11.22 -15.89
N ILE A 434 -12.26 9.90 -15.78
CA ILE A 434 -13.53 9.30 -15.32
C ILE A 434 -13.85 9.74 -13.90
N TYR A 435 -12.86 9.71 -13.00
CA TYR A 435 -13.07 10.17 -11.62
C TYR A 435 -13.36 11.67 -11.54
N VAL A 436 -12.66 12.50 -12.31
CA VAL A 436 -12.93 13.94 -12.38
C VAL A 436 -14.36 14.19 -12.88
N LEU A 437 -14.81 13.44 -13.89
CA LEU A 437 -16.19 13.53 -14.39
C LEU A 437 -17.22 13.17 -13.30
N ILE A 438 -16.98 12.11 -12.53
CA ILE A 438 -17.85 11.70 -11.40
C ILE A 438 -17.86 12.75 -10.29
N SER A 439 -16.71 13.34 -9.96
CA SER A 439 -16.56 14.25 -8.82
C SER A 439 -16.96 15.70 -9.11
N THR A 440 -16.92 16.14 -10.36
CA THR A 440 -17.26 17.52 -10.74
C THR A 440 -18.73 17.71 -11.12
N LYS A 441 -19.42 16.65 -11.54
CA LYS A 441 -20.84 16.71 -11.91
C LYS A 441 -21.74 16.31 -10.74
N PRO A 442 -22.62 17.21 -10.25
CA PRO A 442 -23.53 16.91 -9.14
C PRO A 442 -24.43 15.69 -9.37
N GLU A 443 -24.76 15.40 -10.63
CA GLU A 443 -25.58 14.24 -11.04
C GLU A 443 -24.95 12.89 -10.68
N TYR A 444 -23.63 12.85 -10.51
CA TYR A 444 -22.86 11.63 -10.26
C TYR A 444 -22.31 11.54 -8.83
N THR A 445 -22.48 12.58 -8.00
CA THR A 445 -22.02 12.59 -6.60
C THR A 445 -22.58 11.41 -5.81
N GLN A 446 -23.81 10.98 -6.10
CA GLN A 446 -24.43 9.81 -5.48
C GLN A 446 -23.61 8.52 -5.67
N LEU A 447 -22.86 8.38 -6.77
CA LEU A 447 -21.98 7.22 -6.98
C LEU A 447 -20.84 7.19 -5.97
N LEU A 448 -20.27 8.35 -5.62
CA LEU A 448 -19.20 8.45 -4.61
C LEU A 448 -19.72 8.18 -3.19
N LEU A 449 -20.99 8.48 -2.93
CA LEU A 449 -21.63 8.29 -1.63
C LEU A 449 -22.13 6.85 -1.41
N SER A 450 -22.50 6.14 -2.47
CA SER A 450 -23.16 4.83 -2.38
C SER A 450 -22.35 3.66 -2.91
N LYS A 451 -21.27 3.91 -3.67
CA LYS A 451 -20.49 2.86 -4.33
C LYS A 451 -19.01 2.98 -4.01
N ASP A 452 -18.37 1.82 -3.94
CA ASP A 452 -16.94 1.65 -3.77
C ASP A 452 -16.23 1.84 -5.11
N ILE A 453 -15.68 3.02 -5.36
CA ILE A 453 -14.99 3.33 -6.61
C ILE A 453 -13.48 3.15 -6.45
N THR A 454 -12.89 2.38 -7.35
CA THR A 454 -11.45 2.14 -7.47
C THR A 454 -10.98 2.60 -8.84
N VAL A 455 -9.97 3.48 -8.89
CA VAL A 455 -9.42 4.00 -10.14
C VAL A 455 -7.90 3.81 -10.16
N THR A 456 -7.34 3.38 -11.29
CA THR A 456 -5.89 3.11 -11.42
C THR A 456 -5.04 4.31 -11.03
N ALA A 457 -5.39 5.53 -11.47
CA ALA A 457 -4.64 6.76 -11.21
C ALA A 457 -4.40 6.99 -9.71
N ALA A 458 -5.41 6.72 -8.87
CA ALA A 458 -5.32 6.96 -7.44
C ALA A 458 -4.28 6.06 -6.76
N TYR A 459 -4.11 4.82 -7.20
CA TYR A 459 -3.10 3.90 -6.65
C TYR A 459 -1.74 4.03 -7.33
N SER A 460 -1.72 4.36 -8.62
CA SER A 460 -0.50 4.49 -9.43
C SER A 460 0.32 5.73 -9.06
N ALA A 461 -0.32 6.87 -8.88
CA ALA A 461 0.39 8.13 -8.71
C ALA A 461 1.17 8.25 -7.40
N PRO A 462 0.66 7.80 -6.22
CA PRO A 462 1.46 7.75 -4.99
C PRO A 462 2.69 6.86 -5.10
N LEU A 463 2.59 5.74 -5.82
CA LEU A 463 3.73 4.86 -6.07
C LEU A 463 4.81 5.49 -6.95
N ARG A 464 4.47 6.58 -7.65
CA ARG A 464 5.38 7.40 -8.45
C ARG A 464 5.64 8.76 -7.83
N LYS A 465 5.26 8.96 -6.56
CA LYS A 465 5.48 10.23 -5.87
C LYS A 465 4.85 11.43 -6.59
N SER A 466 3.65 11.25 -7.13
CA SER A 466 2.98 12.24 -7.99
C SER A 466 1.50 12.38 -7.65
N SER A 467 0.94 13.58 -7.85
CA SER A 467 -0.50 13.84 -7.71
C SER A 467 -1.27 13.31 -8.92
N TRP A 468 -2.44 12.70 -8.70
CA TRP A 468 -3.30 12.21 -9.79
C TRP A 468 -4.51 13.08 -10.11
N LEU A 469 -4.82 14.04 -9.23
CA LEU A 469 -5.92 14.99 -9.43
C LEU A 469 -5.39 16.33 -9.94
N PRO A 470 -6.15 17.04 -10.81
CA PRO A 470 -5.77 18.37 -11.24
C PRO A 470 -5.67 19.32 -10.04
N THR A 471 -4.61 20.14 -9.99
CA THR A 471 -4.41 21.13 -8.92
C THR A 471 -5.16 22.43 -9.18
N ALA A 472 -5.38 22.78 -10.45
CA ALA A 472 -6.06 24.01 -10.86
C ALA A 472 -7.50 23.73 -11.32
N GLY A 473 -8.47 24.50 -10.79
CA GLY A 473 -9.87 24.45 -11.22
C GLY A 473 -10.65 23.20 -10.80
N TYR A 474 -10.02 22.29 -10.05
CA TYR A 474 -10.68 21.11 -9.48
C TYR A 474 -11.38 21.47 -8.18
N SER A 475 -12.68 21.13 -8.07
CA SER A 475 -13.42 21.22 -6.82
C SER A 475 -13.63 19.80 -6.28
N PRO A 476 -13.08 19.47 -5.10
CA PRO A 476 -13.22 18.15 -4.52
C PRO A 476 -14.67 17.87 -4.09
N PRO A 477 -15.14 16.61 -4.15
CA PRO A 477 -16.50 16.26 -3.76
C PRO A 477 -16.60 16.18 -2.22
N LEU A 478 -16.77 17.35 -1.59
CA LEU A 478 -16.74 17.52 -0.13
C LEU A 478 -17.81 16.71 0.63
N GLU A 479 -18.90 16.33 -0.04
CA GLU A 479 -19.93 15.46 0.52
C GLU A 479 -19.41 14.03 0.75
N ALA A 480 -18.59 13.51 -0.17
CA ALA A 480 -18.01 12.18 -0.08
C ALA A 480 -16.69 12.17 0.69
N PHE A 481 -15.83 13.17 0.45
CA PHE A 481 -14.48 13.26 1.01
C PHE A 481 -14.28 14.65 1.66
N PRO A 482 -14.83 14.87 2.86
CA PRO A 482 -14.89 16.20 3.47
C PRO A 482 -13.52 16.73 3.92
N VAL A 483 -12.60 15.85 4.31
CA VAL A 483 -11.28 16.25 4.84
C VAL A 483 -10.29 16.43 3.70
N GLN A 484 -9.78 17.65 3.54
CA GLN A 484 -8.87 17.99 2.45
C GLN A 484 -7.42 18.07 2.91
N GLN A 485 -7.19 18.51 4.15
CA GLN A 485 -5.84 18.79 4.65
C GLN A 485 -5.69 18.42 6.12
N MET A 486 -4.47 18.07 6.50
CA MET A 486 -4.08 17.82 7.88
C MET A 486 -2.77 18.56 8.18
N PHE A 487 -2.80 19.35 9.26
CA PHE A 487 -1.69 20.19 9.72
C PHE A 487 -1.19 19.68 11.05
N VAL A 488 0.09 19.32 11.11
CA VAL A 488 0.73 18.75 12.30
C VAL A 488 1.82 19.70 12.78
N ARG A 489 1.69 20.16 14.03
CA ARG A 489 2.63 21.05 14.69
C ARG A 489 3.38 20.28 15.77
N HIS A 490 4.70 20.46 15.84
CA HIS A 490 5.52 19.98 16.95
C HIS A 490 6.00 21.17 17.78
N ALA A 491 5.47 21.28 18.99
CA ALA A 491 5.75 22.37 19.92
C ALA A 491 6.46 21.85 21.19
N THR A 492 7.48 22.58 21.62
CA THR A 492 8.11 22.44 22.93
C THR A 492 7.61 23.57 23.84
N PHE A 493 7.10 23.21 25.00
CA PHE A 493 6.61 24.13 26.01
C PHE A 493 7.82 24.86 26.64
N ASN A 494 7.75 26.19 26.76
CA ASN A 494 8.78 27.10 27.32
C ASN A 494 10.05 27.36 26.48
N SER A 495 10.11 26.96 25.21
CA SER A 495 11.20 27.36 24.33
C SER A 495 10.76 28.51 23.42
N ASP A 496 11.56 29.58 23.34
CA ASP A 496 11.45 30.62 22.30
C ASP A 496 11.81 30.10 20.89
N THR A 497 12.05 28.79 20.74
CA THR A 497 12.38 28.16 19.46
C THR A 497 11.16 28.05 18.55
N PRO A 498 11.33 28.24 17.23
CA PRO A 498 10.27 28.01 16.25
C PRO A 498 9.75 26.56 16.35
N PHE A 499 8.45 26.39 16.18
CA PHE A 499 7.84 25.06 16.06
C PHE A 499 8.11 24.50 14.67
N THR A 500 8.14 23.18 14.52
CA THR A 500 8.14 22.56 13.19
C THR A 500 6.70 22.24 12.79
N HIS A 501 6.39 22.42 11.51
CA HIS A 501 5.08 22.20 10.93
C HIS A 501 5.14 21.24 9.75
N GLU A 502 4.15 20.36 9.66
CA GLU A 502 3.94 19.42 8.56
C GLU A 502 2.54 19.64 8.00
N CYS A 503 2.45 19.72 6.69
CA CYS A 503 1.20 19.90 5.96
C CYS A 503 0.99 18.69 5.08
N PHE A 504 -0.18 18.08 5.16
CA PHE A 504 -0.55 16.90 4.39
C PHE A 504 -1.82 17.18 3.60
N TYR A 505 -1.79 16.92 2.30
CA TYR A 505 -2.98 16.94 1.45
C TYR A 505 -3.62 15.55 1.41
N LEU A 506 -4.90 15.48 1.75
CA LEU A 506 -5.67 14.24 1.90
C LEU A 506 -6.72 14.03 0.81
N GLY A 507 -7.00 15.06 -0.01
CA GLY A 507 -8.06 15.01 -1.02
C GLY A 507 -7.86 13.96 -2.11
N GLY A 508 -6.64 13.48 -2.32
CA GLY A 508 -6.33 12.38 -3.24
C GLY A 508 -6.49 10.97 -2.66
N GLY A 509 -6.74 10.83 -1.36
CA GLY A 509 -6.77 9.54 -0.66
C GLY A 509 -8.11 8.78 -0.71
N LEU A 510 -9.17 9.41 -1.23
CA LEU A 510 -10.52 8.84 -1.29
C LEU A 510 -11.05 8.38 0.09
N LEU A 511 -10.78 9.19 1.13
CA LEU A 511 -11.08 8.87 2.52
C LEU A 511 -12.47 9.38 2.90
N GLY A 512 -13.45 8.49 2.96
CA GLY A 512 -14.77 8.79 3.54
C GLY A 512 -14.68 9.13 5.04
N PRO A 513 -15.71 9.75 5.64
CA PRO A 513 -15.61 10.27 7.01
C PRO A 513 -15.29 9.23 8.09
N GLY A 514 -15.95 8.07 8.05
CA GLY A 514 -15.72 6.99 9.01
C GLY A 514 -14.32 6.38 8.90
N ARG A 515 -13.88 6.11 7.67
CA ARG A 515 -12.52 5.65 7.38
C ARG A 515 -11.46 6.68 7.77
N PHE A 516 -11.70 7.96 7.48
CA PHE A 516 -10.82 9.03 7.93
C PHE A 516 -10.68 9.01 9.46
N ALA A 517 -11.80 8.90 10.19
CA ALA A 517 -11.78 8.86 11.66
C ALA A 517 -11.00 7.66 12.20
N ALA A 518 -11.19 6.47 11.62
CA ALA A 518 -10.43 5.27 11.99
C ALA A 518 -8.93 5.41 11.69
N GLY A 519 -8.57 5.93 10.51
CA GLY A 519 -7.20 6.26 10.12
C GLY A 519 -6.57 7.29 11.06
N PHE A 520 -7.30 8.34 11.42
CA PHE A 520 -6.87 9.37 12.35
C PHE A 520 -6.59 8.79 13.75
N LEU A 521 -7.46 7.92 14.26
CA LEU A 521 -7.23 7.23 15.53
C LEU A 521 -5.98 6.32 15.47
N ALA A 522 -5.79 5.61 14.37
CA ALA A 522 -4.60 4.80 14.14
C ALA A 522 -3.33 5.67 14.07
N TYR A 523 -3.36 6.79 13.36
CA TYR A 523 -2.29 7.78 13.32
C TYR A 523 -1.92 8.31 14.73
N LEU A 524 -2.91 8.66 15.55
CA LEU A 524 -2.65 9.13 16.91
C LEU A 524 -2.00 8.03 17.80
N ARG A 525 -2.32 6.75 17.56
CA ARG A 525 -1.63 5.61 18.21
C ARG A 525 -0.18 5.51 17.77
N SER A 526 0.08 5.56 16.47
CA SER A 526 1.40 5.40 15.85
C SER A 526 2.25 6.68 15.78
N PHE A 527 1.78 7.77 16.40
CA PHE A 527 2.38 9.09 16.31
C PHE A 527 3.92 9.13 16.44
N GLY A 528 4.56 9.85 15.52
CA GLY A 528 6.01 10.04 15.40
C GLY A 528 6.74 8.88 14.72
N ARG A 529 5.99 7.97 14.09
CA ARG A 529 6.52 6.83 13.35
C ARG A 529 5.75 6.54 12.07
N ASP A 530 4.45 6.85 12.02
CA ASP A 530 3.67 6.89 10.78
C ASP A 530 3.79 8.25 10.08
N GLU A 531 5.01 8.57 9.63
CA GLU A 531 5.34 9.81 8.93
C GLU A 531 4.68 9.88 7.53
N ASP A 532 4.36 8.70 6.99
CA ASP A 532 3.86 8.50 5.63
C ASP A 532 2.33 8.44 5.57
N LEU A 533 1.67 8.58 6.73
CA LEU A 533 0.21 8.47 6.91
C LEU A 533 -0.38 7.16 6.33
N LEU A 534 0.41 6.06 6.32
CA LEU A 534 -0.04 4.77 5.81
C LEU A 534 -1.21 4.21 6.61
N SER A 535 -1.35 4.62 7.89
CA SER A 535 -2.50 4.25 8.72
C SER A 535 -3.84 4.61 8.10
N PHE A 536 -3.92 5.69 7.32
CA PHE A 536 -5.15 6.07 6.63
C PHE A 536 -5.50 5.09 5.49
N SER A 537 -4.49 4.48 4.86
CA SER A 537 -4.67 3.53 3.77
C SER A 537 -4.99 2.10 4.22
N CYS A 538 -4.54 1.74 5.43
CA CYS A 538 -4.74 0.42 6.05
C CYS A 538 -5.80 0.39 7.18
N ALA A 539 -6.52 1.49 7.46
CA ALA A 539 -7.55 1.53 8.50
C ALA A 539 -8.89 0.92 8.02
N PRO A 540 -9.56 0.11 8.87
CA PRO A 540 -10.95 -0.27 8.63
C PRO A 540 -11.86 0.96 8.68
N ASP A 541 -13.12 0.81 8.27
CA ASP A 541 -14.13 1.79 8.66
C ASP A 541 -14.35 1.74 10.18
N LEU A 542 -14.82 2.84 10.78
CA LEU A 542 -14.93 2.97 12.23
C LEU A 542 -15.83 1.89 12.86
N ASP A 543 -16.89 1.50 12.14
CA ASP A 543 -17.86 0.49 12.56
C ASP A 543 -17.54 -0.92 12.06
N GLN A 544 -16.42 -1.10 11.34
CA GLN A 544 -16.02 -2.38 10.74
C GLN A 544 -14.92 -3.07 11.54
N ASP A 545 -14.99 -4.41 11.59
CA ASP A 545 -13.93 -5.22 12.15
C ASP A 545 -12.68 -5.22 11.25
N TYR A 546 -11.50 -5.34 11.86
CA TYR A 546 -10.19 -5.46 11.18
C TYR A 546 -10.02 -6.73 10.32
N SER A 547 -11.06 -7.55 10.17
CA SER A 547 -11.08 -8.76 9.34
C SER A 547 -11.48 -8.51 7.89
N ASP A 548 -11.99 -7.32 7.55
CA ASP A 548 -12.45 -7.00 6.19
C ASP A 548 -11.99 -5.60 5.76
N VAL A 549 -10.70 -5.30 5.96
CA VAL A 549 -10.17 -3.98 5.62
C VAL A 549 -10.00 -3.86 4.10
N LYS A 550 -10.71 -2.89 3.52
CA LYS A 550 -10.45 -2.46 2.15
C LYS A 550 -9.26 -1.51 2.10
N ILE A 551 -8.26 -1.82 1.30
CA ILE A 551 -7.12 -0.92 1.07
C ILE A 551 -7.55 0.30 0.25
N THR A 552 -7.13 1.50 0.65
CA THR A 552 -7.27 2.72 -0.16
C THR A 552 -5.94 3.15 -0.75
N PRO A 553 -5.95 4.12 -1.68
CA PRO A 553 -4.72 4.75 -2.14
C PRO A 553 -3.82 5.22 -0.98
N ALA A 554 -2.51 5.11 -1.20
CA ALA A 554 -1.55 5.89 -0.43
C ALA A 554 -1.68 7.38 -0.77
N LEU A 555 -1.18 8.24 0.11
CA LEU A 555 -1.32 9.68 -0.04
C LEU A 555 -0.18 10.23 -0.90
N ALA A 556 -0.51 10.51 -2.16
CA ALA A 556 0.41 10.92 -3.23
C ALA A 556 1.37 12.07 -2.86
N ASP A 557 0.84 13.17 -2.35
CA ASP A 557 1.62 14.36 -2.03
C ASP A 557 2.62 14.12 -0.87
N ILE A 558 2.36 13.10 -0.06
CA ILE A 558 3.22 12.71 1.07
C ILE A 558 4.38 11.84 0.58
N THR A 559 4.08 10.88 -0.30
CA THR A 559 5.10 10.02 -0.92
C THR A 559 6.16 10.81 -1.70
N ALA A 560 5.76 11.94 -2.30
CA ALA A 560 6.68 12.85 -3.00
C ALA A 560 7.70 13.53 -2.09
N SER A 561 7.32 13.83 -0.84
CA SER A 561 8.17 14.54 0.12
C SER A 561 9.18 13.62 0.84
N MET A 562 9.16 12.30 0.59
CA MET A 562 9.86 11.28 1.40
C MET A 562 11.39 11.26 1.28
N ASN A 563 11.99 11.92 0.28
CA ASN A 563 13.44 11.80 0.05
C ASN A 563 14.31 12.61 1.02
N THR A 564 13.74 13.35 1.99
CA THR A 564 14.54 14.11 2.95
C THR A 564 13.94 14.05 4.36
N ARG A 565 14.39 13.08 5.15
CA ARG A 565 14.07 13.00 6.58
C ARG A 565 14.74 14.14 7.33
N CYS A 566 13.97 14.86 8.15
CA CYS A 566 14.52 15.74 9.17
C CYS A 566 14.94 14.90 10.37
N TYR A 567 16.24 14.62 10.49
CA TYR A 567 16.77 14.07 11.72
C TYR A 567 16.73 15.14 12.82
N TRP A 568 16.21 14.76 13.99
CA TRP A 568 16.50 15.46 15.24
C TRP A 568 17.99 15.23 15.56
N ILE A 569 18.87 16.05 14.97
CA ILE A 569 20.25 16.14 15.43
C ILE A 569 20.18 16.73 16.84
N GLY A 570 20.95 16.16 17.77
CA GLY A 570 20.85 16.44 19.20
C GLY A 570 20.99 17.92 19.60
N PRO A 571 20.96 18.23 20.90
CA PRO A 571 20.74 19.59 21.43
C PRO A 571 21.81 20.66 21.10
N ARG A 572 22.79 20.37 20.24
CA ARG A 572 24.00 21.17 20.09
C ARG A 572 24.20 21.87 18.76
N GLU A 573 23.46 21.55 17.69
CA GLU A 573 23.56 22.30 16.44
C GLU A 573 22.20 22.70 15.90
N ASN A 574 21.80 23.91 16.29
CA ASN A 574 20.57 24.61 15.92
C ASN A 574 20.62 25.13 14.46
N ARG A 575 20.88 24.25 13.49
CA ARG A 575 20.68 24.56 12.07
C ARG A 575 19.63 23.64 11.49
N PHE A 576 18.38 23.86 11.91
CA PHE A 576 17.23 23.49 11.10
C PHE A 576 17.36 24.24 9.78
N ARG A 577 17.73 23.55 8.69
CA ARG A 577 17.44 24.07 7.36
C ARG A 577 16.00 23.67 7.05
N PRO A 578 15.05 24.62 6.92
CA PRO A 578 13.80 24.34 6.21
C PRO A 578 14.21 23.91 4.80
N ARG A 579 13.77 22.75 4.34
CA ARG A 579 13.98 22.34 2.94
C ARG A 579 12.63 22.49 2.23
N ASP A 580 12.69 23.13 1.05
CA ASP A 580 11.59 23.62 0.20
C ASP A 580 10.61 22.54 -0.32
N ASP A 581 10.75 21.28 0.09
CA ASP A 581 10.15 20.10 -0.55
C ASP A 581 8.92 19.54 0.19
N ARG A 582 8.44 20.23 1.22
CA ARG A 582 7.22 19.83 1.96
C ARG A 582 5.98 20.27 1.19
N SER A 583 4.92 19.45 1.24
CA SER A 583 3.60 19.81 0.71
C SER A 583 3.16 21.16 1.27
N ARG A 584 3.01 22.17 0.40
CA ARG A 584 2.54 23.51 0.79
C ARG A 584 1.05 23.46 1.17
N PRO A 585 0.59 24.24 2.18
CA PRO A 585 -0.82 24.35 2.47
C PRO A 585 -1.55 24.87 1.24
N ARG A 586 -2.73 24.30 0.96
CA ARG A 586 -3.58 24.73 -0.14
C ARG A 586 -4.70 25.61 0.40
N ASP A 587 -5.36 26.35 -0.49
CA ASP A 587 -6.56 27.09 -0.13
C ASP A 587 -7.57 26.18 0.58
N VAL A 588 -8.19 26.70 1.64
CA VAL A 588 -9.23 25.99 2.37
C VAL A 588 -10.57 26.36 1.73
N GLU A 589 -11.15 25.41 1.00
CA GLU A 589 -12.42 25.62 0.29
C GLU A 589 -13.60 25.69 1.25
N GLU A 590 -14.64 26.44 0.88
CA GLU A 590 -15.87 26.53 1.67
C GLU A 590 -16.52 25.15 1.86
N GLY A 591 -16.91 24.83 3.10
CA GLY A 591 -17.48 23.54 3.46
C GLY A 591 -16.45 22.42 3.70
N SER A 592 -15.18 22.62 3.32
CA SER A 592 -14.13 21.63 3.53
C SER A 592 -13.68 21.56 4.99
N TRP A 593 -13.12 20.41 5.37
CA TRP A 593 -12.57 20.15 6.69
C TRP A 593 -11.04 20.08 6.66
N THR A 594 -10.43 20.75 7.62
CA THR A 594 -8.99 20.69 7.92
C THR A 594 -8.79 20.16 9.33
N VAL A 595 -7.89 19.19 9.49
CA VAL A 595 -7.54 18.64 10.81
C VAL A 595 -6.26 19.28 11.31
N LEU A 596 -6.31 19.79 12.52
CA LEU A 596 -5.15 20.32 13.24
C LEU A 596 -4.70 19.29 14.26
N VAL A 597 -3.41 18.99 14.31
CA VAL A 597 -2.79 18.18 15.36
C VAL A 597 -1.61 18.95 15.91
N SER A 598 -1.51 19.00 17.23
CA SER A 598 -0.38 19.57 17.93
C SER A 598 0.19 18.57 18.90
N HIS A 599 1.50 18.51 18.88
CA HIS A 599 2.30 17.68 19.73
C HIS A 599 3.07 18.57 20.69
N GLU A 600 2.69 18.53 21.96
CA GLU A 600 3.22 19.41 22.99
C GLU A 600 4.12 18.62 23.94
N ARG A 601 5.42 18.97 23.97
CA ARG A 601 6.41 18.44 24.93
C ARG A 601 6.63 19.43 26.06
N HIS A 602 6.46 19.01 27.31
CA HIS A 602 6.55 19.91 28.46
C HIS A 602 7.97 20.00 29.06
N ASP A 603 8.92 20.70 28.45
CA ASP A 603 10.35 20.79 28.89
C ASP A 603 11.24 19.67 28.32
N PRO A 604 12.03 19.95 27.26
CA PRO A 604 12.95 19.01 26.63
C PRO A 604 14.26 18.79 27.41
N ASP A 605 14.59 19.65 28.38
CA ASP A 605 15.86 19.62 29.11
C ASP A 605 15.86 18.64 30.30
N LEU A 606 14.69 18.12 30.65
CA LEU A 606 14.55 17.05 31.63
C LEU A 606 14.97 15.71 31.02
N ASN A 607 15.77 14.94 31.76
CA ASN A 607 16.13 13.57 31.41
C ASN A 607 15.54 12.60 32.45
N PRO A 608 14.51 11.81 32.10
CA PRO A 608 13.90 11.64 30.78
C PRO A 608 13.03 12.83 30.35
N PRO A 609 12.83 13.00 29.03
CA PRO A 609 11.94 14.03 28.51
C PRO A 609 10.51 13.81 29.01
N THR A 610 9.82 14.92 29.17
CA THR A 610 8.47 15.04 29.71
C THR A 610 7.39 14.39 28.86
N PRO A 611 6.19 14.16 29.44
CA PRO A 611 5.09 13.52 28.75
C PRO A 611 4.70 14.25 27.47
N LEU A 612 4.35 13.44 26.48
CA LEU A 612 3.74 13.87 25.23
C LEU A 612 2.26 14.15 25.44
N VAL A 613 1.82 15.38 25.21
CA VAL A 613 0.39 15.71 25.15
C VAL A 613 0.00 15.90 23.69
N LEU A 614 -1.03 15.18 23.26
CA LEU A 614 -1.60 15.30 21.92
C LEU A 614 -2.83 16.19 21.99
N ARG A 615 -2.90 17.19 21.12
CA ARG A 615 -4.07 18.04 20.96
C ARG A 615 -4.51 18.04 19.52
N TYR A 616 -5.81 18.10 19.28
CA TYR A 616 -6.34 18.11 17.93
C TYR A 616 -7.59 18.97 17.77
N ALA A 617 -7.92 19.36 16.55
CA ALA A 617 -9.20 19.98 16.23
C ALA A 617 -9.61 19.67 14.80
N PHE A 618 -10.91 19.60 14.59
CA PHE A 618 -11.53 19.56 13.27
C PHE A 618 -12.06 20.95 12.95
N VAL A 619 -11.63 21.53 11.85
CA VAL A 619 -11.99 22.88 11.44
C VAL A 619 -12.71 22.85 10.11
N ARG A 620 -13.99 23.21 10.09
CA ARG A 620 -14.77 23.39 8.87
C ARG A 620 -14.75 24.85 8.44
N ALA A 621 -14.37 25.11 7.20
CA ALA A 621 -14.42 26.47 6.65
C ALA A 621 -15.86 26.85 6.26
N ARG A 622 -16.31 28.04 6.68
CA ARG A 622 -17.63 28.61 6.30
C ARG A 622 -17.56 29.51 5.07
N ARG A 623 -16.34 29.82 4.62
CA ARG A 623 -16.02 30.55 3.39
C ARG A 623 -14.65 30.09 2.91
N ARG A 624 -14.34 30.32 1.64
CA ARG A 624 -12.99 30.07 1.13
C ARG A 624 -11.94 30.93 1.86
N ILE A 625 -10.85 30.31 2.28
CA ILE A 625 -9.70 30.97 2.92
C ILE A 625 -8.47 30.74 2.03
N ALA A 626 -7.97 31.81 1.42
CA ALA A 626 -6.79 31.75 0.56
C ALA A 626 -5.49 31.73 1.38
N VAL A 627 -4.54 30.91 0.96
CA VAL A 627 -3.17 30.87 1.52
C VAL A 627 -2.44 32.16 1.15
N GLY A 628 -1.69 32.75 2.09
CA GLY A 628 -0.87 33.94 1.82
C GLY A 628 -1.60 35.27 1.57
N ALA A 629 -2.91 35.35 1.85
CA ALA A 629 -3.64 36.61 1.73
C ALA A 629 -3.09 37.68 2.72
N SER A 630 -2.73 38.85 2.20
CA SER A 630 -2.08 39.97 2.93
C SER A 630 -3.03 40.77 3.84
N GLY A 631 -3.96 40.10 4.54
CA GLY A 631 -5.01 40.71 5.36
C GLY A 631 -5.21 40.04 6.72
N PRO A 632 -6.11 40.54 7.59
CA PRO A 632 -6.43 39.85 8.83
C PRO A 632 -6.88 38.44 8.48
N ALA A 633 -6.16 37.46 9.01
CA ALA A 633 -6.52 36.06 8.89
C ALA A 633 -7.96 35.91 9.37
N PHE A 634 -8.72 35.11 8.64
CA PHE A 634 -10.09 34.70 8.94
C PHE A 634 -10.37 34.69 10.46
N GLY A 635 -11.51 35.26 10.86
CA GLY A 635 -11.93 35.33 12.26
C GLY A 635 -12.64 34.06 12.72
N PRO A 636 -12.95 33.95 14.03
CA PRO A 636 -13.66 32.79 14.59
C PRO A 636 -15.01 32.50 13.92
N GLY A 637 -15.70 33.53 13.39
CA GLY A 637 -16.96 33.34 12.67
C GLY A 637 -16.85 32.73 11.26
N ASP A 638 -15.63 32.67 10.70
CA ASP A 638 -15.36 32.15 9.36
C ASP A 638 -15.09 30.65 9.34
N VAL A 639 -14.92 30.05 10.52
CA VAL A 639 -14.64 28.64 10.70
C VAL A 639 -15.54 28.07 11.78
N GLU A 640 -15.71 26.76 11.76
CA GLU A 640 -16.36 26.01 12.81
C GLU A 640 -15.39 24.98 13.35
N VAL A 641 -15.21 24.97 14.66
CA VAL A 641 -14.24 24.09 15.33
C VAL A 641 -14.97 23.08 16.19
N CYS A 642 -14.66 21.80 16.02
CA CYS A 642 -15.20 20.72 16.83
C CYS A 642 -14.16 19.61 17.10
N ASP A 643 -14.56 18.64 17.91
CA ASP A 643 -13.83 17.41 18.17
C ASP A 643 -14.21 16.30 17.15
N LEU A 644 -13.65 15.11 17.32
CA LEU A 644 -13.90 13.98 16.41
C LEU A 644 -15.39 13.59 16.38
N ALA A 645 -16.07 13.64 17.52
CA ALA A 645 -17.51 13.33 17.61
C ALA A 645 -18.37 14.41 16.93
N GLY A 646 -17.99 15.69 17.03
CA GLY A 646 -18.61 16.78 16.29
C GLY A 646 -18.45 16.62 14.79
N PHE A 647 -17.26 16.26 14.32
CA PHE A 647 -16.98 15.98 12.91
C PHE A 647 -17.84 14.83 12.38
N LEU A 648 -17.88 13.70 13.08
CA LEU A 648 -18.68 12.53 12.68
C LEU A 648 -20.18 12.87 12.62
N ARG A 649 -20.71 13.57 13.63
CA ARG A 649 -22.13 14.00 13.60
C ARG A 649 -22.45 14.94 12.43
N ALA A 650 -21.49 15.75 12.01
CA ALA A 650 -21.68 16.70 10.91
C ALA A 650 -21.57 16.06 9.52
N THR A 651 -20.79 14.99 9.38
CA THR A 651 -20.44 14.39 8.08
C THR A 651 -21.04 13.01 7.84
N THR A 652 -21.22 12.23 8.90
CA THR A 652 -21.74 10.87 8.85
C THR A 652 -22.60 10.57 10.09
N PRO A 653 -23.84 11.12 10.16
CA PRO A 653 -24.69 11.00 11.36
C PRO A 653 -25.16 9.57 11.65
N HIS A 654 -24.92 8.63 10.73
CA HIS A 654 -25.26 7.21 10.90
C HIS A 654 -24.18 6.39 11.61
N VAL A 655 -22.94 6.88 11.64
CA VAL A 655 -21.82 6.23 12.35
C VAL A 655 -21.87 6.59 13.84
N ASP A 656 -21.64 5.62 14.72
CA ASP A 656 -21.72 5.82 16.17
C ASP A 656 -20.52 6.64 16.68
N ALA A 657 -20.73 7.94 16.90
CA ALA A 657 -19.72 8.83 17.46
C ALA A 657 -19.23 8.41 18.86
N GLU A 658 -20.02 7.64 19.62
CA GLU A 658 -19.61 7.11 20.92
C GLU A 658 -18.50 6.07 20.78
N LEU A 659 -18.46 5.32 19.67
CA LEU A 659 -17.38 4.38 19.39
C LEU A 659 -16.05 5.12 19.25
N ALA A 660 -16.03 6.20 18.48
CA ALA A 660 -14.84 7.06 18.35
C ALA A 660 -14.37 7.63 19.70
N LEU A 661 -15.29 8.10 20.54
CA LEU A 661 -14.96 8.63 21.87
C LEU A 661 -14.33 7.56 22.77
N ARG A 662 -14.90 6.34 22.80
CA ARG A 662 -14.31 5.22 23.55
C ARG A 662 -12.91 4.87 23.06
N GLN A 663 -12.67 4.89 21.75
CA GLN A 663 -11.34 4.64 21.19
C GLN A 663 -10.32 5.72 21.58
N LEU A 664 -10.74 6.99 21.67
CA LEU A 664 -9.90 8.09 22.17
C LEU A 664 -9.57 7.94 23.66
N GLU A 665 -10.53 7.50 24.48
CA GLU A 665 -10.28 7.23 25.91
C GLU A 665 -9.28 6.10 26.11
N ILE A 666 -9.44 5.00 25.36
CA ILE A 666 -8.49 3.87 25.35
C ILE A 666 -7.09 4.37 24.95
N LEU A 667 -6.99 5.13 23.87
CA LEU A 667 -5.74 5.73 23.41
C LEU A 667 -5.09 6.61 24.49
N ALA A 668 -5.87 7.45 25.16
CA ALA A 668 -5.36 8.32 26.23
C ALA A 668 -4.78 7.50 27.39
N GLU A 669 -5.43 6.39 27.76
CA GLU A 669 -4.94 5.49 28.80
C GLU A 669 -3.71 4.68 28.35
N GLU A 670 -3.66 4.24 27.09
CA GLU A 670 -2.48 3.60 26.50
C GLU A 670 -1.26 4.52 26.54
N LYS A 671 -1.43 5.80 26.14
CA LYS A 671 -0.35 6.80 26.19
C LYS A 671 0.07 7.10 27.63
N ARG A 672 -0.89 7.16 28.56
CA ARG A 672 -0.62 7.29 30.00
C ARG A 672 0.22 6.13 30.52
N ALA A 673 -0.19 4.89 30.24
CA ALA A 673 0.49 3.68 30.68
C ALA A 673 1.90 3.55 30.07
N ALA A 674 2.04 3.82 28.76
CA ALA A 674 3.32 3.82 28.07
C ALA A 674 4.29 4.85 28.67
N THR A 675 3.80 6.05 28.99
CA THR A 675 4.62 7.09 29.62
C THR A 675 4.99 6.72 31.06
N ALA A 676 4.05 6.18 31.85
CA ALA A 676 4.34 5.69 33.20
C ALA A 676 5.41 4.59 33.20
N LYS A 677 5.34 3.64 32.25
CA LYS A 677 6.36 2.59 32.08
C LYS A 677 7.73 3.15 31.74
N ARG A 678 7.81 4.14 30.83
CA ARG A 678 9.06 4.84 30.50
C ARG A 678 9.67 5.52 31.73
N LEU A 679 8.84 6.21 32.53
CA LEU A 679 9.28 6.90 33.73
C LEU A 679 9.75 5.94 34.83
N MET A 680 9.08 4.78 35.01
CA MET A 680 9.49 3.75 35.97
C MET A 680 10.85 3.13 35.65
N ASN A 681 11.24 3.09 34.37
CA ASN A 681 12.54 2.60 33.93
C ASN A 681 13.68 3.63 34.05
N THR A 682 13.41 4.82 34.61
CA THR A 682 14.43 5.86 34.82
C THR A 682 14.95 5.88 36.26
N LYS A 683 16.17 6.41 36.47
CA LYS A 683 16.83 6.45 37.78
C LYS A 683 16.08 7.24 38.87
N TYR A 684 15.03 8.00 38.55
CA TYR A 684 14.35 8.91 39.50
C TYR A 684 12.81 8.92 39.41
N PRO A 685 12.11 7.79 39.61
CA PRO A 685 10.67 7.66 39.33
C PRO A 685 9.76 8.59 40.16
N ARG A 686 10.20 9.04 41.36
CA ARG A 686 9.39 9.87 42.27
C ARG A 686 9.46 11.39 42.00
N ARG A 687 10.43 11.87 41.24
CA ARG A 687 10.55 13.31 40.88
C ARG A 687 9.96 13.64 39.50
N LEU A 688 9.68 12.63 38.70
CA LEU A 688 9.38 12.75 37.28
C LEU A 688 7.96 12.31 36.89
N LEU A 689 7.12 11.90 37.83
CA LEU A 689 5.70 11.69 37.55
C LEU A 689 5.10 13.05 37.17
N PRO A 690 4.74 13.29 35.90
CA PRO A 690 4.09 14.52 35.54
C PRO A 690 2.73 14.51 36.23
N GLN A 691 2.52 15.43 37.17
CA GLN A 691 1.18 15.93 37.39
C GLN A 691 0.82 16.69 36.11
N ILE A 692 0.24 15.99 35.14
CA ILE A 692 -0.58 16.68 34.15
C ILE A 692 -1.49 17.59 34.96
N ARG A 693 -1.49 18.89 34.64
CA ARG A 693 -2.23 19.89 35.42
C ARG A 693 -3.65 19.37 35.65
N PRO A 694 -4.24 19.53 36.85
CA PRO A 694 -5.62 19.14 37.10
C PRO A 694 -6.52 19.68 35.96
N GLY A 695 -7.16 18.78 35.22
CA GLY A 695 -8.03 19.11 34.07
C GLY A 695 -7.43 18.94 32.66
N MET A 696 -6.16 18.55 32.52
CA MET A 696 -5.58 18.19 31.22
C MET A 696 -5.64 16.66 30.98
N SER A 697 -5.97 16.26 29.74
CA SER A 697 -5.92 14.86 29.28
C SER A 697 -4.73 14.66 28.33
N TRP A 698 -4.23 13.42 28.25
CA TRP A 698 -3.13 13.04 27.34
C TRP A 698 -3.47 13.25 25.86
N VAL A 699 -4.76 13.18 25.54
CA VAL A 699 -5.34 13.47 24.24
C VAL A 699 -6.51 14.42 24.49
N SER A 700 -6.51 15.61 23.89
CA SER A 700 -7.58 16.61 24.08
C SER A 700 -7.91 17.38 22.80
N ALA A 701 -9.14 17.87 22.69
CA ALA A 701 -9.51 18.79 21.62
C ALA A 701 -9.04 20.23 21.91
N PHE A 702 -8.74 21.00 20.87
CA PHE A 702 -8.51 22.44 20.99
C PHE A 702 -9.81 23.21 21.20
N HIS A 703 -9.72 24.31 21.93
CA HIS A 703 -10.76 25.32 21.92
C HIS A 703 -10.68 26.14 20.62
N GLU A 704 -11.82 26.66 20.19
CA GLU A 704 -11.99 27.44 18.95
C GLU A 704 -10.90 28.50 18.75
N LYS A 705 -10.63 29.33 19.76
CA LYS A 705 -9.59 30.39 19.69
C LYS A 705 -8.19 29.83 19.41
N SER A 706 -7.84 28.72 20.04
CA SER A 706 -6.53 28.07 19.85
C SER A 706 -6.42 27.44 18.46
N ALA A 707 -7.48 26.75 18.01
CA ALA A 707 -7.53 26.16 16.68
C ALA A 707 -7.42 27.24 15.59
N CYS A 708 -8.14 28.36 15.72
CA CYS A 708 -8.05 29.49 14.79
C CYS A 708 -6.63 30.06 14.74
N SER A 709 -5.99 30.28 15.89
CA SER A 709 -4.62 30.77 15.95
C SER A 709 -3.66 29.84 15.23
N ILE A 710 -3.74 28.53 15.51
CA ILE A 710 -2.86 27.54 14.88
C ILE A 710 -3.08 27.51 13.38
N LEU A 711 -4.34 27.47 12.92
CA LEU A 711 -4.64 27.50 11.49
C LEU A 711 -4.13 28.78 10.81
N CYS A 712 -4.20 29.93 11.49
CA CYS A 712 -3.62 31.18 10.99
C CYS A 712 -2.11 31.08 10.83
N ASP A 713 -1.41 30.42 11.77
CA ASP A 713 0.04 30.27 11.74
C ASP A 713 0.45 29.46 10.50
N PHE A 714 -0.19 28.30 10.27
CA PHE A 714 0.05 27.46 9.08
C PHE A 714 -0.21 28.20 7.76
N LEU A 715 -1.27 28.99 7.68
CA LEU A 715 -1.64 29.70 6.44
C LEU A 715 -0.81 30.97 6.20
N ARG A 716 -0.03 31.44 7.18
CA ARG A 716 0.80 32.65 7.11
C ARG A 716 2.30 32.38 7.01
N GLU A 717 2.82 31.33 7.65
CA GLU A 717 4.26 31.05 7.66
C GLU A 717 4.78 30.68 6.26
N ASP A 718 3.98 30.01 5.43
CA ASP A 718 4.29 29.72 4.03
C ASP A 718 4.24 30.95 3.09
N ALA A 719 3.83 32.12 3.59
CA ALA A 719 3.83 33.38 2.84
C ALA A 719 5.08 34.25 3.09
N ARG A 720 6.04 33.75 3.88
CA ARG A 720 7.27 34.46 4.23
C ARG A 720 8.52 34.01 3.47
N ASP A 721 8.40 32.97 2.65
CA ASP A 721 9.34 32.63 1.57
C ASP A 721 8.76 33.09 0.22
#